data_AF-A0A2E7LFS0-F1
#
_entry.id   AF-A0A2E7LFS0-F1
#
_cell.length_a   1.000
_cell.length_b   1.000
_cell.length_c   1.000
_cell.angle_alpha   90.00
_cell.angle_beta   90.00
_cell.angle_gamma   90.00
#
_symmetry.space_group_name_H-M   'P 1'
#
loop_
_entity.id
_entity.type
_entity.pdbx_description
1 polymer ?
#
loop_
_entity_poly.entity_id
_entity_poly.type
_entity_poly.pdbx_seq_one_letter_code
_entity_poly.pdbx_strand_id
1 'polypeptide(L)'
;MNRVLTWHVVIIVCWLLSVSEGFSQQESINRMKSTTFAGLRLRSIGPALMSGRISDIAVDRERPNTWYVAAGSGNLWKTQNAGTTWEPIFENQGSYSIGCVTIDPSNRFTIWVGTGEAVAGRHVGYGDGIYRSLDGGKSFQHMQLKETEHIAKIVVDPRDSQTVYVAAQGPLWSAGGQRGLYKTSDGGNSWTQVLAKGPYTGVTDVLLDPRNPDVVFAVTHQRHRTVAALIDGGPESGIYKSVDAGQTWRQLNRGLPQGDLGKIALAVSAQRPEVMYTSIELSGRKGGFWRSQDGGESWTRRSDYVSGGTGPHYYQEIWVDPHRFDVVYQANVELGRTDDGGRTWTTVESPWKHVDNHAVAFHPRDPEFLLVGCDGGVYRSYDFAETFQYCANLPLTQFYKLSLDNDFPFYNIVGGTQDNNTLYGPSRTGNQAGIRNSDWKTTIGGDGHDCAIDPEDPNVIYCESQQGFLRRYDRRTGTSIDIRPQPAAGEDALRFNWDAPVLISPHSHTRLYFGSKKLHRSDDRGNSWKVISPDLSRNLDRFQLPIMGRVWSIDAVWDLGAMSQFGNITSITESPLREGLIYVGTDDGLVQVTEDGGQTWRKIETIDGVPEFAFVNDIKADLHDANTVYVVFDHHKRGDFRPLIMCSRDRGQTWSSMTGDLPDRHIVWRLVQDHVKPELFFSGTEFGIFFTIDSGTHWIKLTGGVPTIPFRDLEIQRRENDLVGASFGRGFFVFDDFSALRVVDDRCLAEEECIVFPVKETLRYVPSRVFGRTKGSQGDSFFTASNPSFGAVFTYYLRDGLRSLKALRTEQEGKIKKAGGDNPRPGFEKLKEEEREEQPTLLFTITNDRGEVLRKIRGPVGSGFHRINWDLRSSSLTGGGQGPLVPPGTYRVCATKRVRDEETPIGDPREFRVVSVIEGAIPDQKPADVRDFQQQAGELRRVVVGASRRLVAALSEVAELKNAVRNSSRGTVEMLNVVRKLQLALLDARDQLSGDTTRSQRNQTRPPSIEERASVAYFGSLQSTQGPTQTHRQQYEIASDGYRQIRKRLKKLIDRDLEKLKRTMDQAGIPWTSGRKVPALPE
;
A
#
# COMPACT_ATOMS: atom_id res chain seq x y z
N MET A 1 68.23 -66.52 33.92
CA MET A 1 68.37 -66.38 35.40
C MET A 1 67.07 -65.82 35.97
N ASN A 2 66.91 -65.89 37.30
CA ASN A 2 65.79 -65.42 38.15
C ASN A 2 64.96 -64.24 37.56
N ARG A 3 63.63 -64.35 37.40
CA ARG A 3 62.54 -64.30 38.43
C ARG A 3 62.33 -62.90 39.06
N VAL A 4 61.08 -62.62 39.45
CA VAL A 4 60.54 -61.39 40.11
C VAL A 4 60.29 -60.22 39.12
N LEU A 5 59.13 -59.52 39.10
CA LEU A 5 57.72 -59.86 39.39
C LEU A 5 56.81 -58.73 38.82
N THR A 6 55.59 -59.05 38.37
CA THR A 6 54.30 -58.28 38.44
C THR A 6 54.32 -56.76 38.72
N TRP A 7 53.51 -55.88 38.11
CA TRP A 7 52.18 -55.93 37.44
C TRP A 7 52.01 -54.63 36.57
N HIS A 8 50.91 -54.25 35.86
CA HIS A 8 49.55 -54.75 35.60
C HIS A 8 49.03 -54.18 34.23
N VAL A 9 47.83 -54.60 33.77
CA VAL A 9 46.98 -54.04 32.67
C VAL A 9 47.61 -53.88 31.27
N VAL A 10 47.10 -54.65 30.31
CA VAL A 10 47.24 -54.43 28.86
C VAL A 10 45.86 -54.56 28.18
N ILE A 11 45.65 -53.83 27.08
CA ILE A 11 44.38 -53.63 26.36
C ILE A 11 44.39 -54.45 25.05
N ILE A 12 43.28 -54.41 24.27
CA ILE A 12 43.12 -54.97 22.91
C ILE A 12 42.93 -56.53 22.99
N VAL A 13 42.05 -57.22 22.25
CA VAL A 13 41.53 -57.04 20.88
C VAL A 13 40.05 -57.45 20.76
N CYS A 14 39.26 -56.67 20.00
CA CYS A 14 38.35 -57.19 18.96
C CYS A 14 37.82 -56.04 18.09
N TRP A 15 38.06 -56.09 16.78
CA TRP A 15 37.52 -55.14 15.82
C TRP A 15 36.07 -55.50 15.45
N LEU A 16 35.19 -54.50 15.43
CA LEU A 16 33.95 -54.53 14.66
C LEU A 16 33.90 -53.28 13.78
N LEU A 17 33.52 -53.46 12.52
CA LEU A 17 33.43 -52.39 11.53
C LEU A 17 32.12 -51.61 11.72
N SER A 18 32.11 -50.64 12.64
CA SER A 18 31.07 -49.61 12.67
C SER A 18 31.30 -48.61 11.53
N VAL A 19 30.55 -48.78 10.43
CA VAL A 19 30.37 -47.72 9.44
C VAL A 19 29.62 -46.59 10.15
N SER A 20 30.35 -45.57 10.59
CA SER A 20 29.76 -44.33 11.07
C SER A 20 29.19 -43.58 9.88
N GLU A 21 27.95 -43.87 9.52
CA GLU A 21 27.14 -42.96 8.71
C GLU A 21 27.05 -41.64 9.46
N GLY A 22 27.88 -40.69 9.04
CA GLY A 22 27.80 -39.31 9.49
C GLY A 22 26.50 -38.72 8.96
N PHE A 23 25.40 -38.93 9.69
CA PHE A 23 24.18 -38.15 9.54
C PHE A 23 24.53 -36.69 9.80
N SER A 24 24.92 -36.00 8.73
CA SER A 24 24.94 -34.56 8.65
C SER A 24 23.53 -34.12 9.03
N GLN A 25 23.38 -33.53 10.22
CA GLN A 25 22.11 -33.04 10.70
C GLN A 25 21.74 -31.82 9.85
N GLN A 26 21.13 -32.12 8.71
CA GLN A 26 20.80 -31.16 7.67
C GLN A 26 19.73 -30.23 8.23
N GLU A 27 20.15 -29.03 8.65
CA GLU A 27 19.27 -28.01 9.23
C GLU A 27 18.01 -27.88 8.35
N SER A 28 16.85 -28.13 8.94
CA SER A 28 15.58 -28.05 8.24
C SER A 28 15.32 -26.59 7.88
N ILE A 29 15.63 -26.23 6.62
CA ILE A 29 15.50 -24.87 6.10
C ILE A 29 14.02 -24.49 6.13
N ASN A 30 13.60 -23.84 7.22
CA ASN A 30 12.26 -23.29 7.38
C ASN A 30 11.94 -22.34 6.22
N ARG A 31 10.89 -22.65 5.48
CA ARG A 31 10.33 -21.93 4.33
C ARG A 31 9.12 -21.09 4.73
N MET A 32 8.51 -21.36 5.88
CA MET A 32 7.38 -20.61 6.46
C MET A 32 7.81 -19.26 7.05
N LYS A 33 8.31 -18.37 6.19
CA LYS A 33 8.85 -17.03 6.53
C LYS A 33 8.47 -15.99 5.48
N SER A 34 8.37 -14.71 5.89
CA SER A 34 7.82 -13.63 5.06
C SER A 34 8.47 -13.46 3.69
N THR A 35 9.78 -13.70 3.57
CA THR A 35 10.50 -13.57 2.29
C THR A 35 10.10 -14.62 1.26
N THR A 36 9.60 -15.78 1.67
CA THR A 36 9.06 -16.82 0.78
C THR A 36 7.78 -16.34 0.10
N PHE A 37 6.92 -15.65 0.85
CA PHE A 37 5.59 -15.19 0.42
C PHE A 37 5.58 -13.81 -0.24
N ALA A 38 6.71 -13.11 -0.35
CA ALA A 38 6.79 -11.72 -0.84
C ALA A 38 6.31 -11.49 -2.30
N GLY A 39 6.13 -12.56 -3.09
CA GLY A 39 5.47 -12.49 -4.41
C GLY A 39 3.94 -12.56 -4.38
N LEU A 40 3.33 -12.94 -3.24
CA LEU A 40 1.91 -12.75 -2.95
C LEU A 40 1.72 -11.28 -2.55
N ARG A 41 1.58 -10.43 -3.58
CA ARG A 41 1.46 -8.99 -3.39
C ARG A 41 0.02 -8.56 -3.14
N LEU A 42 -0.14 -7.70 -2.14
CA LEU A 42 -1.31 -6.85 -1.97
C LEU A 42 -1.21 -5.64 -2.89
N ARG A 43 -2.37 -5.06 -3.19
CA ARG A 43 -2.57 -3.93 -4.09
C ARG A 43 -3.23 -2.79 -3.32
N SER A 44 -2.54 -1.68 -3.11
CA SER A 44 -3.17 -0.45 -2.64
C SER A 44 -4.17 0.05 -3.69
N ILE A 45 -5.37 0.44 -3.26
CA ILE A 45 -6.45 0.93 -4.14
C ILE A 45 -6.77 2.42 -3.93
N GLY A 46 -6.01 3.11 -3.08
CA GLY A 46 -6.33 4.46 -2.62
C GLY A 46 -7.51 4.46 -1.62
N PRO A 47 -8.40 5.46 -1.66
CA PRO A 47 -8.43 6.62 -2.57
C PRO A 47 -7.29 7.64 -2.33
N ALA A 48 -7.28 8.72 -3.13
CA ALA A 48 -6.64 10.00 -2.81
C ALA A 48 -7.65 11.16 -2.97
N LEU A 49 -8.95 10.84 -2.86
CA LEU A 49 -10.09 11.76 -3.03
C LEU A 49 -10.04 12.87 -1.98
N MET A 50 -9.85 12.43 -0.74
CA MET A 50 -9.30 13.20 0.37
C MET A 50 -8.04 12.45 0.82
N SER A 51 -7.06 13.18 1.35
CA SER A 51 -5.77 12.59 1.74
C SER A 51 -5.86 12.12 3.20
N GLY A 52 -5.08 12.71 4.10
CA GLY A 52 -4.93 12.32 5.50
C GLY A 52 -3.94 13.28 6.17
N ARG A 53 -3.80 13.18 7.49
CA ARG A 53 -3.11 14.17 8.33
C ARG A 53 -1.66 14.41 7.97
N ILE A 54 -1.36 15.69 7.75
CA ILE A 54 -0.02 16.22 7.56
C ILE A 54 0.44 16.88 8.87
N SER A 55 1.45 16.32 9.51
CA SER A 55 1.99 16.82 10.78
C SER A 55 3.04 17.92 10.61
N ASP A 56 3.83 17.87 9.53
CA ASP A 56 4.90 18.84 9.25
C ASP A 56 5.25 18.90 7.74
N ILE A 57 5.78 20.04 7.28
CA ILE A 57 6.18 20.28 5.89
C ILE A 57 7.48 21.07 5.84
N ALA A 58 8.55 20.46 5.32
CA ALA A 58 9.82 21.14 5.07
C ALA A 58 10.04 21.45 3.58
N VAL A 59 10.27 22.73 3.27
CA VAL A 59 10.53 23.24 1.90
C VAL A 59 12.03 23.50 1.71
N ASP A 60 12.59 22.98 0.62
CA ASP A 60 13.99 23.18 0.24
C ASP A 60 14.27 24.65 -0.14
N ARG A 61 15.17 25.31 0.58
CA ARG A 61 15.43 26.75 0.43
C ARG A 61 16.04 27.11 -0.93
N GLU A 62 16.88 26.25 -1.49
CA GLU A 62 17.50 26.44 -2.80
C GLU A 62 16.57 26.02 -3.95
N ARG A 63 15.88 24.88 -3.77
CA ARG A 63 15.04 24.24 -4.79
C ARG A 63 13.59 24.09 -4.30
N PRO A 64 12.84 25.18 -4.11
CA PRO A 64 11.55 25.17 -3.43
C PRO A 64 10.39 24.45 -4.13
N ASN A 65 10.64 23.79 -5.27
CA ASN A 65 9.75 22.75 -5.82
C ASN A 65 9.95 21.38 -5.14
N THR A 66 10.94 21.26 -4.25
CA THR A 66 11.25 20.07 -3.44
C THR A 66 10.69 20.25 -2.04
N TRP A 67 9.74 19.40 -1.67
CA TRP A 67 9.11 19.40 -0.34
C TRP A 67 9.24 18.02 0.28
N TYR A 68 9.41 17.98 1.59
CA TYR A 68 9.25 16.80 2.42
C TYR A 68 8.00 16.98 3.27
N VAL A 69 7.08 16.01 3.21
CA VAL A 69 5.75 16.08 3.82
C VAL A 69 5.63 14.92 4.80
N ALA A 70 5.57 15.24 6.09
CA ALA A 70 5.39 14.30 7.17
C ALA A 70 3.90 14.01 7.37
N ALA A 71 3.52 12.73 7.36
CA ALA A 71 2.18 12.32 7.74
C ALA A 71 2.15 11.91 9.22
N GLY A 72 1.13 12.36 9.97
CA GLY A 72 0.90 11.92 11.35
C GLY A 72 0.68 10.41 11.44
N SER A 73 0.06 9.83 10.41
CA SER A 73 0.15 8.40 10.08
C SER A 73 0.14 8.24 8.56
N GLY A 74 1.22 7.68 7.99
CA GLY A 74 1.34 7.53 6.52
C GLY A 74 2.77 7.64 5.95
N ASN A 75 3.80 7.54 6.79
CA ASN A 75 5.23 7.67 6.45
C ASN A 75 5.62 9.10 5.97
N LEU A 76 6.90 9.30 5.63
CA LEU A 76 7.41 10.55 5.07
C LEU A 76 7.41 10.51 3.53
N TRP A 77 6.92 11.59 2.91
CA TRP A 77 6.79 11.74 1.47
C TRP A 77 7.64 12.86 0.93
N LYS A 78 7.97 12.76 -0.36
CA LYS A 78 8.78 13.72 -1.07
C LYS A 78 8.19 14.08 -2.42
N THR A 79 8.33 15.33 -2.82
CA THR A 79 8.18 15.77 -4.21
C THR A 79 9.42 16.54 -4.65
N GLN A 80 9.62 16.67 -5.97
CA GLN A 80 10.65 17.52 -6.58
C GLN A 80 10.08 18.46 -7.66
N ASN A 81 8.76 18.43 -7.86
CA ASN A 81 8.03 19.13 -8.90
C ASN A 81 6.72 19.73 -8.35
N ALA A 82 6.81 20.30 -7.15
CA ALA A 82 5.71 21.00 -6.47
C ALA A 82 4.41 20.15 -6.41
N GLY A 83 4.54 18.89 -6.00
CA GLY A 83 3.42 17.98 -5.79
C GLY A 83 2.73 17.49 -7.07
N THR A 84 3.35 17.63 -8.25
CA THR A 84 2.86 16.99 -9.49
C THR A 84 2.99 15.46 -9.38
N THR A 85 4.09 14.98 -8.80
CA THR A 85 4.30 13.57 -8.43
C THR A 85 4.92 13.48 -7.03
N TRP A 86 4.68 12.34 -6.36
CA TRP A 86 5.14 12.06 -5.01
C TRP A 86 5.88 10.72 -4.94
N GLU A 87 6.90 10.66 -4.09
CA GLU A 87 7.71 9.49 -3.78
C GLU A 87 7.61 9.23 -2.26
N PRO A 88 7.13 8.06 -1.82
CA PRO A 88 7.20 7.68 -0.41
C PRO A 88 8.63 7.21 -0.09
N ILE A 89 9.29 7.85 0.88
CA ILE A 89 10.73 7.64 1.11
C ILE A 89 11.07 6.90 2.41
N PHE A 90 10.05 6.53 3.20
CA PHE A 90 10.22 6.03 4.58
C PHE A 90 9.42 4.75 4.87
N GLU A 91 8.80 4.15 3.85
CA GLU A 91 7.92 2.97 3.98
C GLU A 91 8.60 1.67 4.48
N ASN A 92 9.93 1.63 4.50
CA ASN A 92 10.75 0.49 4.93
C ASN A 92 11.47 0.71 6.27
N GLN A 93 11.11 1.77 7.02
CA GLN A 93 11.70 2.08 8.32
C GLN A 93 10.88 1.48 9.49
N GLY A 94 11.35 1.68 10.73
CA GLY A 94 10.75 1.11 11.94
C GLY A 94 9.42 1.73 12.37
N SER A 95 9.14 2.98 11.99
CA SER A 95 7.85 3.65 12.24
C SER A 95 7.25 4.27 10.97
N TYR A 96 5.95 4.53 11.03
CA TYR A 96 5.09 5.11 9.99
C TYR A 96 4.46 6.45 10.41
N SER A 97 4.56 6.79 11.70
CA SER A 97 4.06 8.04 12.25
C SER A 97 5.23 9.01 12.34
N ILE A 98 5.08 10.21 11.76
CA ILE A 98 6.13 11.23 11.71
C ILE A 98 5.66 12.44 12.51
N GLY A 99 6.45 12.87 13.49
CA GLY A 99 6.18 14.06 14.30
C GLY A 99 6.70 15.34 13.66
N CYS A 100 7.90 15.30 13.07
CA CYS A 100 8.50 16.44 12.36
C CYS A 100 9.55 16.01 11.32
N VAL A 101 9.85 16.90 10.38
CA VAL A 101 10.91 16.74 9.37
C VAL A 101 11.70 18.02 9.21
N THR A 102 13.03 17.93 9.17
CA THR A 102 13.91 19.10 9.14
C THR A 102 15.02 18.93 8.11
N ILE A 103 15.12 19.89 7.19
CA ILE A 103 16.26 20.02 6.28
C ILE A 103 17.34 20.81 7.01
N ASP A 104 18.57 20.31 7.01
CA ASP A 104 19.74 21.05 7.52
C ASP A 104 19.89 22.39 6.76
N PRO A 105 19.94 23.54 7.45
CA PRO A 105 19.99 24.86 6.82
C PRO A 105 21.29 25.12 6.05
N SER A 106 22.34 24.33 6.27
CA SER A 106 23.65 24.39 5.62
C SER A 106 23.87 23.30 4.56
N ASN A 107 23.10 22.20 4.61
CA ASN A 107 23.21 21.09 3.66
C ASN A 107 21.84 20.46 3.31
N ARG A 108 21.28 20.87 2.17
CA ARG A 108 20.00 20.37 1.62
C ARG A 108 19.91 18.88 1.27
N PHE A 109 20.97 18.08 1.51
CA PHE A 109 20.93 16.61 1.43
C PHE A 109 20.83 15.94 2.82
N THR A 110 21.16 16.65 3.91
CA THR A 110 20.96 16.18 5.27
C THR A 110 19.50 16.41 5.69
N ILE A 111 18.75 15.32 5.88
CA ILE A 111 17.34 15.36 6.30
C ILE A 111 17.21 14.64 7.63
N TRP A 112 16.71 15.34 8.64
CA TRP A 112 16.37 14.78 9.96
C TRP A 112 14.87 14.51 10.04
N VAL A 113 14.50 13.41 10.70
CA VAL A 113 13.11 12.96 10.83
C VAL A 113 12.87 12.53 12.27
N GLY A 114 11.90 13.16 12.94
CA GLY A 114 11.40 12.74 14.24
C GLY A 114 10.18 11.85 14.06
N THR A 115 10.19 10.64 14.61
CA THR A 115 9.05 9.72 14.52
C THR A 115 8.09 9.88 15.72
N GLY A 116 6.83 9.51 15.51
CA GLY A 116 5.73 9.64 16.47
C GLY A 116 5.11 11.04 16.46
N GLU A 117 3.82 11.10 16.10
CA GLU A 117 3.04 12.34 16.02
C GLU A 117 2.95 13.06 17.37
N ALA A 118 3.22 14.36 17.42
CA ALA A 118 3.42 15.11 18.67
C ALA A 118 2.17 15.81 19.23
N VAL A 119 0.97 15.50 18.72
CA VAL A 119 -0.29 15.87 19.40
C VAL A 119 -0.56 14.91 20.56
N ALA A 120 -1.51 15.22 21.45
CA ALA A 120 -1.88 14.32 22.56
C ALA A 120 -3.10 13.43 22.23
N GLY A 121 -3.43 13.23 20.94
CA GLY A 121 -4.67 12.60 20.47
C GLY A 121 -4.84 11.12 20.83
N ARG A 122 -6.08 10.61 20.77
CA ARG A 122 -6.42 9.20 21.07
C ARG A 122 -5.96 8.17 20.02
N HIS A 123 -5.62 8.66 18.82
CA HIS A 123 -5.40 7.87 17.60
C HIS A 123 -3.93 7.78 17.16
N VAL A 124 -3.04 8.51 17.84
CA VAL A 124 -1.66 8.77 17.38
C VAL A 124 -0.84 7.50 17.30
N GLY A 125 -0.01 7.39 16.25
CA GLY A 125 1.02 6.36 16.19
C GLY A 125 2.24 6.75 17.01
N TYR A 126 2.97 5.76 17.52
CA TYR A 126 4.24 5.98 18.22
C TYR A 126 5.44 5.84 17.27
N GLY A 127 6.46 6.62 17.58
CA GLY A 127 7.78 6.57 16.96
C GLY A 127 8.71 5.55 17.59
N ASP A 128 9.80 5.26 16.89
CA ASP A 128 10.96 4.52 17.38
C ASP A 128 12.23 5.40 17.45
N GLY A 129 12.07 6.73 17.50
CA GLY A 129 13.14 7.71 17.71
C GLY A 129 13.45 8.58 16.49
N ILE A 130 14.73 8.84 16.25
CA ILE A 130 15.22 9.78 15.22
C ILE A 130 15.81 9.01 14.03
N TYR A 131 15.60 9.53 12.82
CA TYR A 131 16.32 9.10 11.62
C TYR A 131 17.02 10.27 10.94
N ARG A 132 18.13 9.98 10.25
CA ARG A 132 18.89 10.93 9.42
C ARG A 132 19.18 10.34 8.05
N SER A 133 18.92 11.12 7.01
CA SER A 133 19.45 10.90 5.66
C SER A 133 20.60 11.85 5.37
N LEU A 134 21.54 11.44 4.51
CA LEU A 134 22.64 12.27 3.99
C LEU A 134 22.62 12.38 2.45
N ASP A 135 21.60 11.81 1.78
CA ASP A 135 21.47 11.75 0.31
C ASP A 135 20.17 12.37 -0.21
N GLY A 136 19.49 13.16 0.64
CA GLY A 136 18.21 13.78 0.35
C GLY A 136 17.03 12.81 0.45
N GLY A 137 17.10 11.82 1.35
CA GLY A 137 16.01 10.89 1.64
C GLY A 137 15.90 9.68 0.72
N LYS A 138 17.00 9.18 0.14
CA LYS A 138 17.03 7.87 -0.54
C LYS A 138 17.42 6.75 0.41
N SER A 139 18.24 7.05 1.40
CA SER A 139 18.57 6.17 2.52
C SER A 139 18.49 6.92 3.85
N PHE A 140 18.19 6.19 4.92
CA PHE A 140 18.08 6.70 6.28
C PHE A 140 18.87 5.81 7.24
N GLN A 141 19.51 6.43 8.23
CA GLN A 141 20.17 5.81 9.38
C GLN A 141 19.32 6.08 10.62
N HIS A 142 19.14 5.08 11.48
CA HIS A 142 18.55 5.24 12.82
C HIS A 142 19.56 5.94 13.74
N MET A 143 19.14 7.02 14.41
CA MET A 143 19.99 7.91 15.21
C MET A 143 19.64 7.87 16.71
N GLN A 144 19.24 6.70 17.21
CA GLN A 144 18.90 6.45 18.62
C GLN A 144 17.63 7.18 19.11
N LEU A 145 17.54 7.38 20.43
CA LEU A 145 16.37 7.89 21.16
C LEU A 145 15.08 7.07 20.94
N LYS A 146 15.15 5.75 21.07
CA LYS A 146 14.04 4.82 20.78
C LYS A 146 12.85 4.90 21.74
N GLU A 147 13.06 5.36 22.96
CA GLU A 147 12.05 5.39 24.03
C GLU A 147 11.35 6.75 24.12
N THR A 148 11.46 7.60 23.09
CA THR A 148 10.79 8.91 23.06
C THR A 148 9.33 8.80 22.71
N GLU A 149 8.96 7.85 21.86
CA GLU A 149 7.63 7.61 21.28
C GLU A 149 6.99 8.78 20.50
N HIS A 150 7.34 10.04 20.79
CA HIS A 150 6.84 11.25 20.13
C HIS A 150 7.96 12.32 20.09
N ILE A 151 8.40 12.69 18.88
CA ILE A 151 9.38 13.78 18.64
C ILE A 151 8.66 14.99 18.06
N ALA A 152 8.57 16.08 18.83
CA ALA A 152 7.83 17.27 18.44
C ALA A 152 8.59 18.19 17.48
N LYS A 153 9.92 18.30 17.64
CA LYS A 153 10.72 19.24 16.84
C LYS A 153 12.19 18.86 16.82
N ILE A 154 12.84 19.10 15.69
CA ILE A 154 14.30 19.03 15.53
C ILE A 154 14.78 20.40 15.04
N VAL A 155 15.89 20.92 15.59
CA VAL A 155 16.57 22.10 15.06
C VAL A 155 18.07 21.86 14.95
N VAL A 156 18.64 22.19 13.80
CA VAL A 156 20.08 22.08 13.48
C VAL A 156 20.70 23.47 13.68
N ASP A 157 21.89 23.53 14.28
CA ASP A 157 22.64 24.77 14.40
C ASP A 157 23.08 25.27 13.01
N PRO A 158 22.72 26.49 12.57
CA PRO A 158 23.09 26.99 11.25
C PRO A 158 24.60 27.20 11.07
N ARG A 159 25.40 27.07 12.14
CA ARG A 159 26.87 27.12 12.13
C ARG A 159 27.51 25.73 11.90
N ASP A 160 26.82 24.64 12.22
CA ASP A 160 27.37 23.27 12.26
C ASP A 160 26.29 22.17 12.13
N SER A 161 26.33 21.41 11.03
CA SER A 161 25.50 20.22 10.80
C SER A 161 25.60 19.13 11.87
N GLN A 162 26.68 19.08 12.67
CA GLN A 162 26.84 18.07 13.73
C GLN A 162 26.12 18.44 15.02
N THR A 163 25.77 19.72 15.22
CA THR A 163 25.09 20.22 16.41
C THR A 163 23.59 20.32 16.18
N VAL A 164 22.83 19.46 16.87
CA VAL A 164 21.38 19.32 16.67
C VAL A 164 20.67 19.19 18.02
N TYR A 165 19.50 19.82 18.14
CA TYR A 165 18.64 19.75 19.32
C TYR A 165 17.30 19.09 18.97
N VAL A 166 16.75 18.31 19.91
CA VAL A 166 15.54 17.49 19.70
C VAL A 166 14.59 17.62 20.88
N ALA A 167 13.40 18.15 20.61
CA ALA A 167 12.28 18.23 21.53
C ALA A 167 11.53 16.88 21.58
N ALA A 168 11.80 16.08 22.62
CA ALA A 168 11.12 14.83 22.88
C ALA A 168 10.03 15.01 23.93
N GLN A 169 8.77 14.73 23.59
CA GLN A 169 7.65 14.77 24.53
C GLN A 169 7.65 13.57 25.48
N GLY A 170 8.19 12.44 25.03
CA GLY A 170 8.12 11.16 25.74
C GLY A 170 6.80 10.42 25.52
N PRO A 171 6.71 9.17 26.02
CA PRO A 171 5.49 8.39 26.07
C PRO A 171 4.28 9.19 26.58
N LEU A 172 3.19 9.15 25.80
CA LEU A 172 1.90 9.76 26.15
C LEU A 172 1.12 8.93 27.18
N TRP A 173 1.24 7.60 27.08
CA TRP A 173 0.44 6.62 27.80
C TRP A 173 1.12 6.06 29.07
N SER A 174 2.33 6.51 29.38
CA SER A 174 3.11 6.02 30.52
C SER A 174 4.12 7.06 31.05
N ALA A 175 4.66 6.77 32.23
CA ALA A 175 5.71 7.56 32.89
C ALA A 175 7.11 7.18 32.37
N GLY A 176 8.07 8.11 32.45
CA GLY A 176 9.48 7.83 32.13
C GLY A 176 9.74 7.82 30.62
N GLY A 177 10.56 6.88 30.15
CA GLY A 177 11.09 6.88 28.79
C GLY A 177 12.04 8.07 28.52
N GLN A 178 12.39 8.28 27.26
CA GLN A 178 13.29 9.34 26.85
C GLN A 178 12.49 10.62 26.56
N ARG A 179 12.56 11.61 27.46
CA ARG A 179 11.81 12.87 27.30
C ARG A 179 12.57 14.09 27.79
N GLY A 180 12.20 15.26 27.27
CA GLY A 180 12.91 16.52 27.48
C GLY A 180 13.63 17.00 26.21
N LEU A 181 14.56 17.93 26.37
CA LEU A 181 15.41 18.40 25.28
C LEU A 181 16.70 17.59 25.25
N TYR A 182 17.02 16.99 24.10
CA TYR A 182 18.29 16.35 23.84
C TYR A 182 19.15 17.20 22.90
N LYS A 183 20.47 17.15 23.07
CA LYS A 183 21.48 17.79 22.21
C LYS A 183 22.51 16.75 21.75
N THR A 184 22.92 16.83 20.50
CA THR A 184 24.14 16.20 19.98
C THR A 184 25.11 17.27 19.48
N SER A 185 26.39 16.92 19.39
CA SER A 185 27.45 17.69 18.72
C SER A 185 28.39 16.78 17.92
N ASP A 186 27.94 15.57 17.58
CA ASP A 186 28.66 14.58 16.78
C ASP A 186 27.82 14.05 15.60
N GLY A 187 26.74 14.77 15.25
CA GLY A 187 25.81 14.37 14.20
C GLY A 187 24.87 13.25 14.61
N GLY A 188 24.55 13.12 15.90
CA GLY A 188 23.57 12.17 16.45
C GLY A 188 24.10 10.77 16.72
N ASN A 189 25.42 10.58 16.74
CA ASN A 189 26.06 9.34 17.20
C ASN A 189 25.99 9.21 18.74
N SER A 190 25.88 10.33 19.46
CA SER A 190 25.53 10.39 20.88
C SER A 190 24.60 11.57 21.19
N TRP A 191 23.85 11.45 22.29
CA TRP A 191 22.87 12.45 22.74
C TRP A 191 23.02 12.71 24.24
N THR A 192 23.05 13.99 24.61
CA THR A 192 23.00 14.47 26.00
C THR A 192 21.63 15.08 26.28
N GLN A 193 20.97 14.68 27.37
CA GLN A 193 19.75 15.32 27.84
C GLN A 193 20.12 16.66 28.50
N VAL A 194 19.69 17.78 27.92
CA VAL A 194 20.08 19.14 28.35
C VAL A 194 18.98 19.90 29.10
N LEU A 195 17.72 19.46 28.99
CA LEU A 195 16.61 19.97 29.81
C LEU A 195 15.61 18.85 30.11
N ALA A 196 15.30 18.66 31.39
CA ALA A 196 14.26 17.74 31.89
C ALA A 196 13.56 18.36 33.11
N LYS A 197 12.43 17.77 33.53
CA LYS A 197 11.66 18.21 34.71
C LYS A 197 11.19 17.03 35.57
N GLY A 198 10.42 16.12 34.99
CA GLY A 198 9.80 15.01 35.69
C GLY A 198 9.26 13.94 34.74
N PRO A 199 8.76 12.81 35.27
CA PRO A 199 8.50 11.61 34.48
C PRO A 199 7.30 11.70 33.52
N TYR A 200 6.52 12.77 33.57
CA TYR A 200 5.40 13.06 32.65
C TYR A 200 5.62 14.32 31.81
N THR A 201 6.83 14.89 31.86
CA THR A 201 7.12 16.22 31.30
C THR A 201 8.23 16.14 30.28
N GLY A 202 7.87 16.28 29.01
CA GLY A 202 8.82 16.37 27.91
C GLY A 202 9.08 17.82 27.50
N VAL A 203 9.72 17.99 26.34
CA VAL A 203 9.83 19.28 25.64
C VAL A 203 9.08 19.19 24.33
N THR A 204 8.22 20.16 24.06
CA THR A 204 7.34 20.20 22.88
C THR A 204 7.78 21.23 21.83
N ASP A 205 8.68 22.15 22.18
CA ASP A 205 9.19 23.17 21.26
C ASP A 205 10.64 23.54 21.63
N VAL A 206 11.43 23.87 20.62
CA VAL A 206 12.81 24.38 20.72
C VAL A 206 13.08 25.37 19.60
N LEU A 207 13.74 26.48 19.93
CA LEU A 207 14.17 27.53 18.99
C LEU A 207 15.61 27.94 19.29
N LEU A 208 16.33 28.34 18.24
CA LEU A 208 17.63 29.02 18.30
C LEU A 208 17.43 30.50 17.94
N ASP A 209 18.09 31.44 18.62
CA ASP A 209 18.14 32.83 18.13
C ASP A 209 18.99 32.87 16.85
N PRO A 210 18.44 33.28 15.69
CA PRO A 210 19.17 33.29 14.42
C PRO A 210 20.35 34.28 14.39
N ARG A 211 20.47 35.18 15.39
CA ARG A 211 21.62 36.08 15.58
C ARG A 211 22.73 35.45 16.40
N ASN A 212 22.39 34.52 17.30
CA ASN A 212 23.32 33.79 18.14
C ASN A 212 22.71 32.43 18.59
N PRO A 213 23.02 31.32 17.91
CA PRO A 213 22.47 30.00 18.26
C PRO A 213 22.90 29.46 19.64
N ASP A 214 23.81 30.12 20.36
CA ASP A 214 24.08 29.81 21.77
C ASP A 214 22.93 30.26 22.69
N VAL A 215 22.05 31.15 22.22
CA VAL A 215 20.78 31.49 22.87
C VAL A 215 19.71 30.51 22.38
N VAL A 216 19.33 29.59 23.27
CA VAL A 216 18.34 28.53 22.98
C VAL A 216 17.11 28.74 23.84
N PHE A 217 15.93 28.61 23.24
CA PHE A 217 14.64 28.59 23.92
C PHE A 217 14.04 27.19 23.86
N ALA A 218 13.39 26.77 24.93
CA ALA A 218 12.73 25.47 25.03
C ALA A 218 11.41 25.56 25.79
N VAL A 219 10.45 24.73 25.43
CA VAL A 219 9.12 24.69 26.06
C VAL A 219 8.87 23.31 26.64
N THR A 220 8.77 23.21 27.97
CA THR A 220 8.36 21.97 28.64
C THR A 220 6.83 21.85 28.66
N HIS A 221 6.33 20.62 28.50
CA HIS A 221 4.91 20.31 28.54
C HIS A 221 4.69 19.05 29.37
N GLN A 222 3.91 19.18 30.44
CA GLN A 222 3.52 18.10 31.33
C GLN A 222 2.17 17.53 30.87
N ARG A 223 2.16 16.27 30.41
CA ARG A 223 0.94 15.62 29.89
C ARG A 223 0.92 14.12 30.15
N HIS A 224 -0.27 13.54 30.29
CA HIS A 224 -0.46 12.09 30.34
C HIS A 224 -1.91 11.71 29.99
N ARG A 225 -2.05 10.79 29.03
CA ARG A 225 -3.36 10.27 28.57
C ARG A 225 -3.60 8.86 29.10
N THR A 226 -4.88 8.58 29.35
CA THR A 226 -5.42 7.24 29.63
C THR A 226 -6.63 7.00 28.72
N VAL A 227 -7.22 5.79 28.76
CA VAL A 227 -8.50 5.53 28.07
C VAL A 227 -9.61 6.48 28.55
N ALA A 228 -9.63 6.81 29.84
CA ALA A 228 -10.72 7.54 30.47
C ALA A 228 -10.63 9.07 30.31
N ALA A 229 -9.42 9.64 30.35
CA ALA A 229 -9.19 11.09 30.30
C ALA A 229 -7.74 11.47 29.96
N LEU A 230 -7.52 12.74 29.61
CA LEU A 230 -6.21 13.39 29.44
C LEU A 230 -6.05 14.51 30.50
N ILE A 231 -4.87 14.56 31.12
CA ILE A 231 -4.35 15.77 31.78
C ILE A 231 -3.27 16.33 30.84
N ASP A 232 -3.49 17.50 30.24
CA ASP A 232 -2.57 18.12 29.25
C ASP A 232 -1.84 19.36 29.80
N GLY A 233 -1.68 19.44 31.13
CA GLY A 233 -0.92 20.49 31.78
C GLY A 233 -0.52 20.18 33.21
N GLY A 234 0.25 21.09 33.81
CA GLY A 234 0.72 20.97 35.19
C GLY A 234 1.78 22.01 35.56
N PRO A 235 2.34 21.93 36.79
CA PRO A 235 3.33 22.89 37.29
C PRO A 235 4.71 22.75 36.66
N GLU A 236 5.00 21.67 35.92
CA GLU A 236 6.28 21.48 35.24
C GLU A 236 6.30 22.02 33.79
N SER A 237 5.14 22.41 33.24
CA SER A 237 5.02 23.10 31.95
C SER A 237 5.60 24.53 32.00
N GLY A 238 6.22 25.01 30.92
CA GLY A 238 6.69 26.40 30.85
C GLY A 238 7.77 26.68 29.81
N ILE A 239 8.11 27.97 29.66
CA ILE A 239 9.11 28.46 28.71
C ILE A 239 10.44 28.66 29.42
N TYR A 240 11.54 28.22 28.81
CA TYR A 240 12.90 28.30 29.34
C TYR A 240 13.88 28.90 28.33
N LYS A 241 14.92 29.55 28.83
CA LYS A 241 16.00 30.18 28.05
C LYS A 241 17.37 29.77 28.58
N SER A 242 18.24 29.37 27.66
CA SER A 242 19.69 29.24 27.82
C SER A 242 20.38 30.38 27.06
N VAL A 243 21.60 30.73 27.48
CA VAL A 243 22.50 31.67 26.79
C VAL A 243 23.91 31.09 26.59
N ASP A 244 24.02 29.77 26.74
CA ASP A 244 25.27 28.98 26.80
C ASP A 244 25.15 27.66 26.01
N ALA A 245 24.37 27.68 24.92
CA ALA A 245 24.10 26.55 24.03
C ALA A 245 23.46 25.33 24.73
N GLY A 246 22.67 25.57 25.78
CA GLY A 246 21.87 24.57 26.50
C GLY A 246 22.52 24.00 27.77
N GLN A 247 23.63 24.58 28.27
CA GLN A 247 24.30 24.09 29.48
C GLN A 247 23.57 24.50 30.76
N THR A 248 23.02 25.72 30.82
CA THR A 248 22.19 26.19 31.92
C THR A 248 20.89 26.82 31.40
N TRP A 249 19.85 26.75 32.22
CA TRP A 249 18.49 27.18 31.86
C TRP A 249 17.84 27.96 32.99
N ARG A 250 17.15 29.06 32.63
CA ARG A 250 16.21 29.74 33.52
C ARG A 250 14.82 29.79 32.89
N GLN A 251 13.80 29.82 33.75
CA GLN A 251 12.42 29.97 33.31
C GLN A 251 12.14 31.41 32.87
N LEU A 252 11.28 31.57 31.86
CA LEU A 252 10.69 32.84 31.46
C LEU A 252 9.24 32.87 31.95
N ASN A 253 8.91 33.76 32.88
CA ASN A 253 7.58 33.84 33.52
C ASN A 253 7.05 35.28 33.69
N ARG A 254 7.85 36.31 33.41
CA ARG A 254 7.49 37.71 33.64
C ARG A 254 6.42 38.17 32.65
N GLY A 255 5.20 38.40 33.16
CA GLY A 255 4.02 38.78 32.35
C GLY A 255 3.24 37.60 31.77
N LEU A 256 3.62 36.37 32.11
CA LEU A 256 2.89 35.15 31.80
C LEU A 256 1.97 34.75 32.97
N PRO A 257 0.96 33.87 32.74
CA PRO A 257 0.11 33.33 33.80
C PRO A 257 0.91 32.66 34.92
N GLN A 258 0.27 32.52 36.09
CA GLN A 258 0.81 31.83 37.26
C GLN A 258 -0.05 30.61 37.58
N GLY A 259 0.57 29.53 38.07
CA GLY A 259 -0.08 28.23 38.29
C GLY A 259 0.23 27.23 37.18
N ASP A 260 -0.53 26.12 37.14
CA ASP A 260 -0.38 25.04 36.17
C ASP A 260 -0.66 25.53 34.74
N LEU A 261 0.23 25.21 33.80
CA LEU A 261 0.12 25.59 32.38
C LEU A 261 -0.15 24.36 31.52
N GLY A 262 -1.03 24.51 30.51
CA GLY A 262 -1.34 23.49 29.52
C GLY A 262 -0.29 23.41 28.40
N LYS A 263 -0.71 23.02 27.19
CA LYS A 263 0.18 23.05 26.01
C LYS A 263 0.55 24.50 25.64
N ILE A 264 1.82 24.69 25.30
CA ILE A 264 2.43 25.98 24.94
C ILE A 264 3.11 25.83 23.57
N ALA A 265 2.97 26.83 22.70
CA ALA A 265 3.73 26.94 21.45
C ALA A 265 4.53 28.25 21.42
N LEU A 266 5.68 28.26 20.75
CA LEU A 266 6.62 29.40 20.77
C LEU A 266 7.15 29.70 19.36
N ALA A 267 7.21 30.98 19.00
CA ALA A 267 7.83 31.42 17.75
C ALA A 267 8.61 32.73 17.89
N VAL A 268 9.57 32.92 16.99
CA VAL A 268 10.43 34.11 16.90
C VAL A 268 10.25 34.76 15.52
N SER A 269 10.22 36.09 15.44
CA SER A 269 10.15 36.77 14.15
C SER A 269 11.48 36.65 13.41
N ALA A 270 11.46 36.06 12.20
CA ALA A 270 12.62 35.97 11.31
C ALA A 270 13.17 37.37 10.91
N GLN A 271 12.33 38.41 10.99
CA GLN A 271 12.66 39.77 10.60
C GLN A 271 13.17 40.63 11.76
N ARG A 272 12.77 40.30 13.00
CA ARG A 272 13.16 40.99 14.25
C ARG A 272 13.24 39.98 15.40
N PRO A 273 14.36 39.27 15.58
CA PRO A 273 14.42 38.13 16.49
C PRO A 273 14.34 38.45 17.99
N GLU A 274 14.32 39.74 18.38
CA GLU A 274 13.91 40.19 19.72
C GLU A 274 12.38 40.13 19.94
N VAL A 275 11.59 40.05 18.86
CA VAL A 275 10.14 39.87 18.91
C VAL A 275 9.81 38.38 18.88
N MET A 276 9.12 37.94 19.92
CA MET A 276 8.68 36.55 20.10
C MET A 276 7.19 36.50 20.42
N TYR A 277 6.56 35.38 20.10
CA TYR A 277 5.13 35.12 20.25
C TYR A 277 4.92 33.78 20.94
N THR A 278 3.85 33.66 21.74
CA THR A 278 3.46 32.38 22.35
C THR A 278 1.95 32.29 22.56
N SER A 279 1.39 31.11 22.30
CA SER A 279 0.06 30.71 22.74
C SER A 279 0.20 29.78 23.95
N ILE A 280 -0.61 30.00 24.98
CA ILE A 280 -0.55 29.25 26.25
C ILE A 280 -1.97 28.83 26.64
N GLU A 281 -2.17 27.54 26.88
CA GLU A 281 -3.39 26.98 27.46
C GLU A 281 -3.40 27.09 29.00
N LEU A 282 -4.60 27.27 29.56
CA LEU A 282 -4.90 27.26 30.99
C LEU A 282 -6.16 26.43 31.27
N SER A 283 -6.31 25.98 32.52
CA SER A 283 -7.46 25.19 32.99
C SER A 283 -8.83 25.73 32.55
N GLY A 284 -9.73 24.81 32.21
CA GLY A 284 -11.07 25.11 31.70
C GLY A 284 -11.07 25.63 30.26
N ARG A 285 -10.10 25.20 29.43
CA ARG A 285 -9.87 25.66 28.05
C ARG A 285 -9.77 27.19 27.92
N LYS A 286 -9.16 27.81 28.92
CA LYS A 286 -8.76 29.22 28.90
C LYS A 286 -7.35 29.30 28.30
N GLY A 287 -6.84 30.52 28.11
CA GLY A 287 -5.51 30.69 27.55
C GLY A 287 -5.28 32.10 27.07
N GLY A 288 -4.65 32.24 25.92
CA GLY A 288 -4.48 33.51 25.22
C GLY A 288 -3.23 33.53 24.35
N PHE A 289 -2.96 34.71 23.81
CA PHE A 289 -1.75 34.97 23.03
C PHE A 289 -0.92 36.08 23.67
N TRP A 290 0.40 35.87 23.76
CA TRP A 290 1.37 36.79 24.34
C TRP A 290 2.47 37.14 23.34
N ARG A 291 3.03 38.34 23.48
CA ARG A 291 4.15 38.84 22.66
C ARG A 291 5.22 39.48 23.53
N SER A 292 6.47 39.17 23.25
CA SER A 292 7.67 39.80 23.82
C SER A 292 8.32 40.73 22.79
N GLN A 293 9.13 41.68 23.25
CA GLN A 293 9.93 42.59 22.42
C GLN A 293 11.42 42.65 22.84
N ASP A 294 11.82 41.77 23.76
CA ASP A 294 13.11 41.76 24.45
C ASP A 294 13.78 40.37 24.41
N GLY A 295 13.33 39.48 23.52
CA GLY A 295 13.82 38.11 23.44
C GLY A 295 13.35 37.24 24.61
N GLY A 296 12.10 37.43 25.04
CA GLY A 296 11.41 36.62 26.05
C GLY A 296 11.60 37.06 27.51
N GLU A 297 12.30 38.16 27.79
CA GLU A 297 12.55 38.65 29.16
C GLU A 297 11.29 39.23 29.82
N SER A 298 10.37 39.76 29.02
CA SER A 298 9.03 40.14 29.44
C SER A 298 7.99 39.91 28.35
N TRP A 299 6.79 39.53 28.78
CA TRP A 299 5.67 39.19 27.90
C TRP A 299 4.47 40.10 28.16
N THR A 300 3.83 40.54 27.09
CA THR A 300 2.57 41.29 27.14
C THR A 300 1.46 40.45 26.54
N ARG A 301 0.38 40.22 27.29
CA ARG A 301 -0.84 39.55 26.79
C ARG A 301 -1.49 40.44 25.72
N ARG A 302 -1.92 39.83 24.62
CA ARG A 302 -2.43 40.53 23.43
C ARG A 302 -3.93 40.30 23.24
N SER A 303 -4.38 39.07 23.46
CA SER A 303 -5.80 38.67 23.41
C SER A 303 -6.04 37.39 24.21
N ASP A 304 -7.31 37.06 24.43
CA ASP A 304 -7.78 35.80 25.01
C ASP A 304 -7.82 34.63 23.99
N TYR A 305 -7.31 34.82 22.76
CA TYR A 305 -7.40 33.85 21.68
C TYR A 305 -6.66 32.54 21.99
N VAL A 306 -7.35 31.42 21.76
CA VAL A 306 -6.87 30.05 21.93
C VAL A 306 -7.62 29.16 20.92
N SER A 307 -7.06 28.01 20.56
CA SER A 307 -7.64 27.08 19.58
C SER A 307 -9.06 26.59 19.95
N GLY A 308 -9.94 26.53 18.95
CA GLY A 308 -11.30 26.01 19.06
C GLY A 308 -11.39 24.49 18.91
N GLY A 309 -12.60 23.99 18.62
CA GLY A 309 -12.87 22.59 18.29
C GLY A 309 -12.28 21.59 19.29
N THR A 310 -11.48 20.65 18.79
CA THR A 310 -10.77 19.62 19.57
C THR A 310 -9.98 20.18 20.76
N GLY A 311 -9.27 21.31 20.59
CA GLY A 311 -8.58 22.02 21.67
C GLY A 311 -7.04 22.01 21.57
N PRO A 312 -6.35 22.68 22.52
CA PRO A 312 -4.91 22.95 22.44
C PRO A 312 -4.05 21.69 22.31
N HIS A 313 -4.42 20.61 23.01
CA HIS A 313 -3.75 19.31 22.96
C HIS A 313 -3.54 18.78 21.52
N TYR A 314 -4.35 19.27 20.59
CA TYR A 314 -4.41 18.89 19.19
C TYR A 314 -3.98 20.01 18.23
N TYR A 315 -4.42 21.26 18.45
CA TYR A 315 -3.92 22.43 17.71
C TYR A 315 -3.46 23.54 18.68
N GLN A 316 -2.17 23.87 18.69
CA GLN A 316 -1.64 25.03 19.46
C GLN A 316 -0.46 25.72 18.75
N GLU A 317 0.14 25.04 17.78
CA GLU A 317 1.31 25.42 16.99
C GLU A 317 1.12 26.77 16.31
N ILE A 318 2.18 27.58 16.24
CA ILE A 318 2.16 28.93 15.66
C ILE A 318 3.29 29.13 14.65
N TRP A 319 2.96 29.74 13.52
CA TRP A 319 3.89 30.00 12.42
C TRP A 319 3.92 31.49 12.09
N VAL A 320 5.10 32.11 12.22
CA VAL A 320 5.31 33.54 11.90
C VAL A 320 5.67 33.65 10.43
N ASP A 321 5.03 34.59 9.74
CA ASP A 321 5.32 34.89 8.34
C ASP A 321 6.75 35.48 8.22
N PRO A 322 7.65 34.91 7.39
CA PRO A 322 9.01 35.42 7.24
C PRO A 322 9.09 36.69 6.37
N HIS A 323 8.03 37.00 5.62
CA HIS A 323 7.96 38.09 4.65
C HIS A 323 7.12 39.28 5.16
N ARG A 324 6.14 39.06 6.04
CA ARG A 324 5.26 40.11 6.60
C ARG A 324 5.37 40.22 8.13
N PHE A 325 5.74 41.41 8.62
CA PHE A 325 5.99 41.62 10.06
C PHE A 325 4.72 41.57 10.92
N ASP A 326 4.82 41.00 12.12
CA ASP A 326 3.72 40.80 13.09
C ASP A 326 2.55 39.94 12.58
N VAL A 327 2.66 39.34 11.38
CA VAL A 327 1.72 38.35 10.85
C VAL A 327 2.04 36.96 11.43
N VAL A 328 1.06 36.34 12.08
CA VAL A 328 1.20 35.01 12.69
C VAL A 328 -0.04 34.17 12.37
N TYR A 329 0.19 32.92 11.97
CA TYR A 329 -0.83 31.90 11.78
C TYR A 329 -0.83 30.94 12.99
N GLN A 330 -1.99 30.45 13.41
CA GLN A 330 -2.14 29.50 14.53
C GLN A 330 -2.97 28.28 14.13
N ALA A 331 -2.48 27.10 14.52
CA ALA A 331 -3.16 25.82 14.36
C ALA A 331 -4.53 25.83 15.06
N ASN A 332 -5.56 25.44 14.31
CA ASN A 332 -6.97 25.43 14.73
C ASN A 332 -7.81 24.71 13.66
N VAL A 333 -9.09 24.40 13.96
CA VAL A 333 -10.07 23.83 13.01
C VAL A 333 -10.15 24.66 11.73
N GLU A 334 -10.44 25.95 11.87
CA GLU A 334 -10.24 26.93 10.81
C GLU A 334 -8.95 27.71 11.10
N LEU A 335 -8.05 27.82 10.13
CA LEU A 335 -6.71 28.37 10.35
C LEU A 335 -6.80 29.81 10.87
N GLY A 336 -6.30 30.04 12.09
CA GLY A 336 -6.29 31.37 12.69
C GLY A 336 -5.17 32.21 12.11
N ARG A 337 -5.42 33.50 11.90
CA ARG A 337 -4.43 34.50 11.48
C ARG A 337 -4.57 35.78 12.32
N THR A 338 -3.45 36.42 12.60
CA THR A 338 -3.36 37.79 13.10
C THR A 338 -2.37 38.57 12.25
N ASP A 339 -2.66 39.85 12.00
CA ASP A 339 -1.78 40.77 11.25
C ASP A 339 -1.21 41.89 12.15
N ASP A 340 -1.48 41.87 13.46
CA ASP A 340 -1.08 42.93 14.41
C ASP A 340 -0.30 42.41 15.64
N GLY A 341 0.27 41.21 15.53
CA GLY A 341 0.92 40.52 16.63
C GLY A 341 -0.06 40.10 17.72
N GLY A 342 -1.25 39.61 17.33
CA GLY A 342 -2.20 38.88 18.16
C GLY A 342 -3.13 39.70 19.05
N ARG A 343 -3.33 41.01 18.79
CA ARG A 343 -4.40 41.77 19.44
C ARG A 343 -5.75 41.43 18.81
N THR A 344 -5.78 41.36 17.48
CA THR A 344 -6.94 40.93 16.69
C THR A 344 -6.63 39.62 15.98
N TRP A 345 -7.65 38.78 15.82
CA TRP A 345 -7.57 37.48 15.16
C TRP A 345 -8.73 37.32 14.18
N THR A 346 -8.46 36.71 13.05
CA THR A 346 -9.42 36.35 12.00
C THR A 346 -9.25 34.89 11.60
N THR A 347 -10.33 34.29 11.09
CA THR A 347 -10.25 33.02 10.36
C THR A 347 -9.72 33.29 8.94
N VAL A 348 -8.85 32.42 8.44
CA VAL A 348 -8.52 32.35 7.00
C VAL A 348 -9.68 31.69 6.26
N GLU A 349 -10.51 32.51 5.59
CA GLU A 349 -11.67 32.05 4.84
C GLU A 349 -11.26 31.01 3.78
N SER A 350 -11.71 29.76 3.97
CA SER A 350 -11.33 28.66 3.08
C SER A 350 -12.45 27.62 2.87
N PRO A 351 -13.63 28.03 2.36
CA PRO A 351 -14.87 27.23 2.36
C PRO A 351 -14.83 25.93 1.53
N TRP A 352 -13.78 25.73 0.71
CA TRP A 352 -13.56 24.53 -0.11
C TRP A 352 -12.28 23.77 0.27
N LYS A 353 -11.63 24.14 1.39
CA LYS A 353 -10.46 23.47 1.97
C LYS A 353 -10.92 22.60 3.14
N HIS A 354 -10.25 21.48 3.38
CA HIS A 354 -10.45 20.76 4.64
C HIS A 354 -10.05 21.64 5.84
N VAL A 355 -10.72 21.45 6.96
CA VAL A 355 -10.41 22.05 8.27
C VAL A 355 -9.22 21.32 8.93
N ASP A 356 -8.97 21.56 10.22
CA ASP A 356 -7.99 20.85 11.06
C ASP A 356 -6.54 21.04 10.61
N ASN A 357 -6.03 22.26 10.82
CA ASN A 357 -4.77 22.73 10.23
C ASN A 357 -3.61 22.51 11.21
N HIS A 358 -2.64 21.69 10.81
CA HIS A 358 -1.53 21.21 11.64
C HIS A 358 -0.14 21.61 11.13
N ALA A 359 0.01 22.09 9.90
CA ALA A 359 1.28 22.61 9.37
C ALA A 359 1.08 23.84 8.46
N VAL A 360 1.99 24.82 8.53
CA VAL A 360 2.11 25.92 7.56
C VAL A 360 3.58 26.06 7.16
N ALA A 361 3.85 26.08 5.85
CA ALA A 361 5.21 26.24 5.32
C ALA A 361 5.27 27.27 4.19
N PHE A 362 6.10 28.30 4.36
CA PHE A 362 6.23 29.42 3.43
C PHE A 362 7.28 29.16 2.34
N HIS A 363 7.09 29.72 1.14
CA HIS A 363 8.15 29.71 0.12
C HIS A 363 9.32 30.60 0.57
N PRO A 364 10.60 30.19 0.36
CA PRO A 364 11.76 30.93 0.87
C PRO A 364 12.02 32.29 0.19
N ARG A 365 11.32 32.61 -0.90
CA ARG A 365 11.59 33.77 -1.79
C ARG A 365 10.34 34.39 -2.42
N ASP A 366 9.16 33.86 -2.12
CA ASP A 366 7.89 34.31 -2.69
C ASP A 366 6.97 34.56 -1.48
N PRO A 367 6.45 35.78 -1.31
CA PRO A 367 5.63 36.12 -0.16
C PRO A 367 4.19 35.59 -0.28
N GLU A 368 3.72 35.33 -1.50
CA GLU A 368 2.32 35.00 -1.79
C GLU A 368 2.09 33.48 -1.68
N PHE A 369 3.13 32.68 -1.94
CA PHE A 369 3.07 31.21 -1.85
C PHE A 369 3.27 30.67 -0.44
N LEU A 370 2.30 29.88 0.01
CA LEU A 370 2.42 29.00 1.18
C LEU A 370 1.74 27.64 0.96
N LEU A 371 2.20 26.65 1.73
CA LEU A 371 1.58 25.34 1.90
C LEU A 371 0.85 25.31 3.24
N VAL A 372 -0.31 24.65 3.25
CA VAL A 372 -1.04 24.28 4.48
C VAL A 372 -1.21 22.76 4.50
N GLY A 373 -0.80 22.14 5.61
CA GLY A 373 -1.05 20.75 5.95
C GLY A 373 -2.18 20.63 6.97
N CYS A 374 -3.12 19.73 6.70
CA CYS A 374 -4.32 19.52 7.53
C CYS A 374 -4.80 18.07 7.43
N ASP A 375 -5.89 17.71 8.13
CA ASP A 375 -6.37 16.31 8.18
C ASP A 375 -6.90 15.81 6.84
N GLY A 376 -7.26 16.72 5.92
CA GLY A 376 -7.57 16.41 4.52
C GLY A 376 -6.37 16.38 3.55
N GLY A 377 -5.15 16.71 3.99
CA GLY A 377 -3.92 16.66 3.16
C GLY A 377 -3.16 17.97 3.00
N VAL A 378 -2.47 18.10 1.86
CA VAL A 378 -1.66 19.28 1.49
C VAL A 378 -2.42 20.17 0.51
N TYR A 379 -2.51 21.46 0.86
CA TYR A 379 -3.06 22.53 0.05
C TYR A 379 -2.00 23.60 -0.22
N ARG A 380 -2.15 24.35 -1.32
CA ARG A 380 -1.24 25.39 -1.79
C ARG A 380 -2.01 26.68 -2.03
N SER A 381 -1.49 27.81 -1.61
CA SER A 381 -1.95 29.14 -2.02
C SER A 381 -0.87 29.82 -2.88
N TYR A 382 -1.30 30.74 -3.73
CA TYR A 382 -0.45 31.64 -4.54
C TYR A 382 -0.86 33.11 -4.31
N ASP A 383 -1.50 33.38 -3.18
CA ASP A 383 -2.34 34.57 -2.93
C ASP A 383 -2.55 34.80 -1.41
N PHE A 384 -1.50 34.62 -0.59
CA PHE A 384 -1.54 34.89 0.87
C PHE A 384 -2.60 34.13 1.68
N ALA A 385 -3.04 32.99 1.18
CA ALA A 385 -4.13 32.13 1.66
C ALA A 385 -5.56 32.58 1.32
N GLU A 386 -5.75 33.39 0.27
CA GLU A 386 -7.09 33.74 -0.24
C GLU A 386 -7.73 32.59 -1.04
N THR A 387 -6.96 31.79 -1.80
CA THR A 387 -7.45 30.58 -2.46
C THR A 387 -6.51 29.38 -2.31
N PHE A 388 -7.04 28.17 -2.53
CA PHE A 388 -6.31 26.93 -2.26
C PHE A 388 -6.44 25.88 -3.39
N GLN A 389 -5.31 25.33 -3.82
CA GLN A 389 -5.21 24.17 -4.70
C GLN A 389 -4.86 22.90 -3.88
N TYR A 390 -5.73 21.88 -3.95
CA TYR A 390 -5.55 20.59 -3.26
C TYR A 390 -4.61 19.62 -4.02
N CYS A 391 -3.76 18.91 -3.29
CA CYS A 391 -2.91 17.83 -3.83
C CYS A 391 -3.67 16.49 -3.93
N ALA A 392 -4.59 16.38 -4.90
CA ALA A 392 -5.48 15.21 -5.13
C ALA A 392 -4.79 13.91 -5.60
N ASN A 393 -3.54 13.69 -5.21
CA ASN A 393 -2.66 12.59 -5.62
C ASN A 393 -1.83 11.99 -4.48
N LEU A 394 -2.11 12.34 -3.23
CA LEU A 394 -1.57 11.71 -2.01
C LEU A 394 -2.58 10.70 -1.42
N PRO A 395 -2.35 9.38 -1.54
CA PRO A 395 -3.22 8.35 -0.96
C PRO A 395 -2.86 8.11 0.51
N LEU A 396 -3.23 9.05 1.39
CA LEU A 396 -2.94 9.01 2.84
C LEU A 396 -4.18 8.72 3.71
N THR A 397 -5.30 8.31 3.12
CA THR A 397 -6.57 8.16 3.83
C THR A 397 -6.46 7.20 5.02
N GLN A 398 -6.90 7.68 6.19
CA GLN A 398 -6.81 7.03 7.49
C GLN A 398 -8.12 6.32 7.81
N PHE A 399 -8.25 5.06 7.38
CA PHE A 399 -9.46 4.27 7.65
C PHE A 399 -9.42 3.64 9.05
N TYR A 400 -10.55 3.75 9.76
CA TYR A 400 -10.77 3.09 11.04
C TYR A 400 -11.22 1.63 10.85
N LYS A 401 -12.36 1.47 10.18
CA LYS A 401 -13.07 0.20 9.97
C LYS A 401 -13.60 0.10 8.54
N LEU A 402 -13.97 -1.12 8.11
CA LEU A 402 -14.44 -1.39 6.76
C LEU A 402 -15.57 -2.41 6.71
N SER A 403 -16.37 -2.35 5.64
CA SER A 403 -17.32 -3.42 5.30
C SER A 403 -17.38 -3.66 3.79
N LEU A 404 -17.54 -4.92 3.40
CA LEU A 404 -17.60 -5.37 2.01
C LEU A 404 -19.02 -5.70 1.56
N ASP A 405 -19.32 -5.44 0.28
CA ASP A 405 -20.57 -5.88 -0.33
C ASP A 405 -20.43 -7.16 -1.18
N ASN A 406 -21.56 -7.62 -1.71
CA ASN A 406 -21.67 -8.77 -2.61
C ASN A 406 -21.95 -8.36 -4.07
N ASP A 407 -21.78 -7.10 -4.47
CA ASP A 407 -22.06 -6.66 -5.85
C ASP A 407 -21.26 -7.49 -6.88
N PHE A 408 -21.84 -7.66 -8.06
CA PHE A 408 -21.31 -8.46 -9.16
C PHE A 408 -21.32 -7.64 -10.46
N PRO A 409 -20.27 -7.69 -11.31
CA PRO A 409 -19.11 -8.58 -11.26
C PRO A 409 -18.00 -8.19 -10.27
N PHE A 410 -18.05 -6.99 -9.69
CA PHE A 410 -17.04 -6.50 -8.75
C PHE A 410 -17.73 -5.96 -7.50
N TYR A 411 -17.26 -6.41 -6.34
CA TYR A 411 -17.71 -5.89 -5.05
C TYR A 411 -17.10 -4.52 -4.76
N ASN A 412 -17.75 -3.78 -3.87
CA ASN A 412 -17.29 -2.50 -3.36
C ASN A 412 -16.94 -2.60 -1.87
N ILE A 413 -16.29 -1.55 -1.39
CA ILE A 413 -15.75 -1.41 -0.04
C ILE A 413 -16.31 -0.10 0.51
N VAL A 414 -16.93 -0.14 1.69
CA VAL A 414 -17.16 1.05 2.53
C VAL A 414 -16.12 1.08 3.63
N GLY A 415 -15.75 2.28 4.10
CA GLY A 415 -15.05 2.43 5.38
C GLY A 415 -15.12 3.84 5.93
N GLY A 416 -15.11 3.92 7.25
CA GLY A 416 -15.05 5.18 8.00
C GLY A 416 -13.61 5.71 8.09
N THR A 417 -13.45 7.04 8.05
CA THR A 417 -12.14 7.71 8.12
C THR A 417 -12.05 8.73 9.27
N GLN A 418 -10.83 8.98 9.76
CA GLN A 418 -10.54 10.22 10.51
C GLN A 418 -10.93 11.43 9.66
N ASP A 419 -11.84 12.26 10.17
CA ASP A 419 -12.25 13.61 9.71
C ASP A 419 -12.83 13.71 8.27
N ASN A 420 -12.51 12.76 7.40
CA ASN A 420 -12.67 12.83 5.94
C ASN A 420 -13.90 12.04 5.44
N ASN A 421 -14.96 11.96 6.24
CA ASN A 421 -16.24 11.31 5.93
C ASN A 421 -16.18 9.77 5.86
N THR A 422 -17.33 9.12 5.64
CA THR A 422 -17.39 7.69 5.29
C THR A 422 -17.37 7.54 3.77
N LEU A 423 -16.43 6.74 3.25
CA LEU A 423 -16.17 6.60 1.82
C LEU A 423 -16.56 5.22 1.30
N TYR A 424 -17.08 5.17 0.07
CA TYR A 424 -17.54 3.97 -0.63
C TYR A 424 -16.98 3.92 -2.06
N GLY A 425 -16.41 2.79 -2.47
CA GLY A 425 -15.83 2.64 -3.81
C GLY A 425 -15.46 1.20 -4.21
N PRO A 426 -15.20 0.95 -5.50
CA PRO A 426 -15.06 -0.39 -6.05
C PRO A 426 -13.69 -1.03 -5.78
N SER A 427 -13.67 -2.33 -5.51
CA SER A 427 -12.42 -3.15 -5.40
C SER A 427 -11.58 -3.16 -6.68
N ARG A 428 -12.24 -2.99 -7.83
CA ARG A 428 -11.69 -2.89 -9.19
C ARG A 428 -12.75 -2.32 -10.16
N THR A 429 -12.31 -1.67 -11.23
CA THR A 429 -13.18 -1.18 -12.31
C THR A 429 -13.06 -2.03 -13.58
N GLY A 430 -14.03 -1.92 -14.49
CA GLY A 430 -13.92 -2.47 -15.86
C GLY A 430 -13.02 -1.65 -16.81
N ASN A 431 -12.28 -0.65 -16.32
CA ASN A 431 -11.56 0.36 -17.11
C ASN A 431 -10.04 0.12 -17.07
N GLN A 432 -9.36 0.24 -18.21
CA GLN A 432 -7.89 0.10 -18.31
C GLN A 432 -7.14 1.23 -17.56
N ALA A 433 -7.81 2.32 -17.17
CA ALA A 433 -7.23 3.36 -16.32
C ALA A 433 -7.06 2.96 -14.84
N GLY A 434 -7.72 1.89 -14.36
CA GLY A 434 -7.76 1.54 -12.94
C GLY A 434 -8.94 2.17 -12.18
N ILE A 435 -8.79 2.31 -10.86
CA ILE A 435 -9.72 2.99 -9.95
C ILE A 435 -9.27 4.46 -9.83
N ARG A 436 -10.18 5.41 -9.98
CA ARG A 436 -9.93 6.85 -9.95
C ARG A 436 -10.58 7.48 -8.71
N ASN A 437 -10.16 8.67 -8.30
CA ASN A 437 -10.87 9.41 -7.24
C ASN A 437 -12.36 9.63 -7.58
N SER A 438 -12.71 9.76 -8.86
CA SER A 438 -14.10 9.88 -9.35
C SER A 438 -14.94 8.59 -9.27
N ASP A 439 -14.32 7.46 -8.93
CA ASP A 439 -15.01 6.17 -8.75
C ASP A 439 -15.39 5.93 -7.27
N TRP A 440 -14.91 6.79 -6.36
CA TRP A 440 -15.27 6.82 -4.94
C TRP A 440 -16.37 7.85 -4.66
N LYS A 441 -17.16 7.63 -3.60
CA LYS A 441 -18.27 8.48 -3.16
C LYS A 441 -18.29 8.61 -1.64
N THR A 442 -18.76 9.74 -1.13
CA THR A 442 -19.14 9.90 0.29
C THR A 442 -20.53 9.30 0.54
N THR A 443 -20.76 8.69 1.70
CA THR A 443 -22.09 8.25 2.16
C THR A 443 -22.68 9.17 3.23
N ILE A 444 -21.93 9.40 4.32
CA ILE A 444 -22.22 10.40 5.37
C ILE A 444 -20.94 11.15 5.73
N GLY A 445 -21.08 12.35 6.33
CA GLY A 445 -19.94 13.17 6.78
C GLY A 445 -19.69 13.19 8.29
N GLY A 446 -18.56 13.78 8.68
CA GLY A 446 -17.93 13.68 10.01
C GLY A 446 -16.71 12.75 9.99
N ASP A 447 -16.09 12.43 11.14
CA ASP A 447 -15.27 11.22 11.24
C ASP A 447 -16.21 10.05 10.91
N GLY A 448 -15.86 9.22 9.92
CA GLY A 448 -16.53 7.94 9.72
C GLY A 448 -15.92 6.89 10.65
N HIS A 449 -16.75 6.08 11.31
CA HIS A 449 -16.30 5.01 12.19
C HIS A 449 -16.80 3.64 11.73
N ASP A 450 -17.51 2.88 12.58
CA ASP A 450 -17.98 1.55 12.21
C ASP A 450 -19.04 1.61 11.10
N CYS A 451 -19.08 0.55 10.29
CA CYS A 451 -19.90 0.50 9.09
C CYS A 451 -20.26 -0.94 8.71
N ALA A 452 -21.47 -1.14 8.21
CA ALA A 452 -21.92 -2.44 7.72
C ALA A 452 -22.82 -2.29 6.49
N ILE A 453 -22.64 -3.14 5.49
CA ILE A 453 -23.51 -3.20 4.30
C ILE A 453 -24.48 -4.38 4.46
N ASP A 454 -25.77 -4.17 4.17
CA ASP A 454 -26.76 -5.26 4.14
C ASP A 454 -26.34 -6.30 3.07
N PRO A 455 -26.08 -7.57 3.47
CA PRO A 455 -25.47 -8.57 2.58
C PRO A 455 -26.36 -9.04 1.44
N GLU A 456 -27.68 -8.74 1.47
CA GLU A 456 -28.63 -9.08 0.40
C GLU A 456 -29.14 -7.83 -0.34
N ASP A 457 -29.22 -6.66 0.31
CA ASP A 457 -29.44 -5.38 -0.37
C ASP A 457 -28.26 -4.40 -0.19
N PRO A 458 -27.21 -4.48 -1.03
CA PRO A 458 -26.00 -3.66 -0.91
C PRO A 458 -26.21 -2.16 -1.20
N ASN A 459 -27.46 -1.72 -1.31
CA ASN A 459 -27.83 -0.31 -1.31
C ASN A 459 -28.14 0.23 0.09
N VAL A 460 -28.42 -0.63 1.06
CA VAL A 460 -28.61 -0.25 2.47
C VAL A 460 -27.26 -0.35 3.19
N ILE A 461 -26.74 0.79 3.60
CA ILE A 461 -25.45 0.89 4.30
C ILE A 461 -25.70 1.56 5.66
N TYR A 462 -25.21 0.93 6.73
CA TYR A 462 -25.14 1.50 8.06
C TYR A 462 -23.78 2.17 8.23
N CYS A 463 -23.77 3.45 8.59
CA CYS A 463 -22.57 4.25 8.78
C CYS A 463 -22.64 4.96 10.13
N GLU A 464 -21.58 4.88 10.92
CA GLU A 464 -21.43 5.64 12.16
C GLU A 464 -20.62 6.93 11.92
N SER A 465 -20.99 8.01 12.61
CA SER A 465 -20.08 9.13 12.92
C SER A 465 -19.92 9.29 14.43
N GLN A 466 -18.98 10.15 14.85
CA GLN A 466 -18.47 10.30 16.21
C GLN A 466 -19.49 10.07 17.33
N GLN A 467 -19.07 9.40 18.41
CA GLN A 467 -19.88 9.21 19.62
C GLN A 467 -21.13 8.33 19.40
N GLY A 468 -21.16 7.38 18.47
CA GLY A 468 -22.32 6.52 18.24
C GLY A 468 -23.44 7.13 17.40
N PHE A 469 -23.17 8.13 16.54
CA PHE A 469 -24.17 8.66 15.62
C PHE A 469 -24.39 7.74 14.42
N LEU A 470 -25.22 6.72 14.61
CA LEU A 470 -25.56 5.73 13.58
C LEU A 470 -26.62 6.24 12.59
N ARG A 471 -26.34 6.11 11.30
CA ARG A 471 -27.23 6.41 10.16
C ARG A 471 -27.43 5.20 9.27
N ARG A 472 -28.62 5.10 8.67
CA ARG A 472 -28.90 4.21 7.53
C ARG A 472 -28.94 5.04 6.25
N TYR A 473 -28.04 4.77 5.32
CA TYR A 473 -27.91 5.42 4.02
C TYR A 473 -28.46 4.51 2.91
N ASP A 474 -29.22 5.07 1.97
CA ASP A 474 -29.70 4.39 0.77
C ASP A 474 -28.94 4.87 -0.49
N ARG A 475 -28.18 3.95 -1.09
CA ARG A 475 -27.36 4.15 -2.30
C ARG A 475 -28.20 4.51 -3.55
N ARG A 476 -29.50 4.19 -3.57
CA ARG A 476 -30.42 4.47 -4.70
C ARG A 476 -30.88 5.91 -4.72
N THR A 477 -31.14 6.50 -3.55
CA THR A 477 -31.65 7.88 -3.39
C THR A 477 -30.55 8.88 -3.04
N GLY A 478 -29.45 8.42 -2.45
CA GLY A 478 -28.40 9.28 -1.89
C GLY A 478 -28.77 9.90 -0.54
N THR A 479 -29.78 9.37 0.16
CA THR A 479 -30.29 9.93 1.42
C THR A 479 -29.95 9.06 2.62
N SER A 480 -29.62 9.67 3.76
CA SER A 480 -29.51 9.00 5.05
C SER A 480 -30.62 9.38 6.02
N ILE A 481 -30.98 8.45 6.92
CA ILE A 481 -31.81 8.68 8.10
C ILE A 481 -31.04 8.33 9.38
N ASP A 482 -31.14 9.16 10.40
CA ASP A 482 -30.57 8.89 11.73
C ASP A 482 -31.35 7.74 12.41
N ILE A 483 -30.65 6.71 12.89
CA ILE A 483 -31.25 5.51 13.50
C ILE A 483 -30.64 5.17 14.87
N ARG A 484 -29.90 6.10 15.48
CA ARG A 484 -29.27 5.93 16.79
C ARG A 484 -30.30 5.62 17.91
N PRO A 485 -30.13 4.54 18.69
CA PRO A 485 -30.99 4.24 19.85
C PRO A 485 -31.07 5.40 20.85
N GLN A 486 -32.25 5.59 21.43
CA GLN A 486 -32.52 6.63 22.44
C GLN A 486 -32.86 5.99 23.80
N PRO A 487 -32.55 6.66 24.93
CA PRO A 487 -32.99 6.21 26.25
C PRO A 487 -34.53 6.23 26.38
N ALA A 488 -35.08 5.35 27.22
CA ALA A 488 -36.50 5.34 27.55
C ALA A 488 -36.90 6.57 28.40
N ALA A 489 -38.21 6.85 28.48
CA ALA A 489 -38.72 7.94 29.31
C ALA A 489 -38.37 7.71 30.79
N GLY A 490 -37.57 8.61 31.38
CA GLY A 490 -37.06 8.49 32.76
C GLY A 490 -35.76 7.68 32.89
N GLU A 491 -35.17 7.23 31.78
CA GLU A 491 -33.84 6.61 31.77
C GLU A 491 -32.73 7.66 31.63
N ASP A 492 -31.58 7.40 32.26
CA ASP A 492 -30.35 8.19 32.11
C ASP A 492 -29.72 8.05 30.70
N ALA A 493 -28.95 9.05 30.28
CA ALA A 493 -28.36 9.14 28.95
C ALA A 493 -27.51 7.90 28.59
N LEU A 494 -27.73 7.36 27.40
CA LEU A 494 -26.91 6.28 26.85
C LEU A 494 -25.51 6.83 26.55
N ARG A 495 -24.48 6.23 27.18
CA ARG A 495 -23.07 6.50 26.83
C ARG A 495 -22.66 5.69 25.61
N PHE A 496 -21.77 6.21 24.79
CA PHE A 496 -21.22 5.54 23.61
C PHE A 496 -19.70 5.76 23.53
N ASN A 497 -19.00 4.82 22.90
CA ASN A 497 -17.62 5.06 22.48
C ASN A 497 -17.58 6.07 21.32
N TRP A 498 -16.40 6.58 20.97
CA TRP A 498 -16.22 7.45 19.80
C TRP A 498 -16.35 6.67 18.49
N ASP A 499 -16.00 5.37 18.53
CA ASP A 499 -16.15 4.34 17.51
C ASP A 499 -17.01 3.22 18.11
N ALA A 500 -18.33 3.26 17.88
CA ALA A 500 -19.32 2.40 18.52
C ALA A 500 -19.72 1.23 17.58
N PRO A 501 -19.58 -0.02 18.03
CA PRO A 501 -19.72 -1.17 17.14
C PRO A 501 -21.14 -1.36 16.62
N VAL A 502 -21.26 -1.57 15.30
CA VAL A 502 -22.48 -1.99 14.62
C VAL A 502 -22.27 -3.37 14.00
N LEU A 503 -23.25 -4.27 14.15
CA LEU A 503 -23.20 -5.62 13.62
C LEU A 503 -24.53 -6.00 12.99
N ILE A 504 -24.50 -6.51 11.76
CA ILE A 504 -25.64 -7.21 11.15
C ILE A 504 -25.59 -8.67 11.61
N SER A 505 -26.73 -9.23 12.01
CA SER A 505 -26.80 -10.63 12.45
C SER A 505 -26.48 -11.59 11.31
N PRO A 506 -25.61 -12.61 11.52
CA PRO A 506 -25.40 -13.67 10.55
C PRO A 506 -26.66 -14.56 10.33
N HIS A 507 -27.69 -14.43 11.16
CA HIS A 507 -28.96 -15.18 11.07
C HIS A 507 -30.10 -14.37 10.44
N SER A 508 -29.98 -13.04 10.32
CA SER A 508 -30.93 -12.19 9.61
C SER A 508 -30.32 -10.87 9.19
N HIS A 509 -30.31 -10.62 7.87
CA HIS A 509 -29.81 -9.37 7.30
C HIS A 509 -30.60 -8.11 7.71
N THR A 510 -31.83 -8.26 8.24
CA THR A 510 -32.62 -7.14 8.77
C THR A 510 -32.30 -6.82 10.23
N ARG A 511 -31.62 -7.72 10.94
CA ARG A 511 -31.32 -7.56 12.36
C ARG A 511 -29.98 -6.86 12.58
N LEU A 512 -30.02 -5.80 13.38
CA LEU A 512 -28.85 -5.04 13.81
C LEU A 512 -28.62 -5.19 15.31
N TYR A 513 -27.35 -5.22 15.69
CA TYR A 513 -26.88 -5.00 17.05
C TYR A 513 -26.05 -3.71 17.08
N PHE A 514 -26.20 -2.89 18.11
CA PHE A 514 -25.45 -1.64 18.26
C PHE A 514 -24.99 -1.40 19.69
N GLY A 515 -23.73 -0.98 19.84
CA GLY A 515 -23.06 -0.81 21.13
C GLY A 515 -23.26 0.57 21.76
N SER A 516 -23.58 0.60 23.04
CA SER A 516 -23.54 1.78 23.91
C SER A 516 -22.94 1.35 25.26
N LYS A 517 -23.33 1.95 26.40
CA LYS A 517 -23.19 1.28 27.71
C LYS A 517 -24.01 -0.02 27.80
N LYS A 518 -25.07 -0.12 26.97
CA LYS A 518 -25.93 -1.30 26.79
C LYS A 518 -25.89 -1.81 25.35
N LEU A 519 -26.23 -3.07 25.13
CA LEU A 519 -26.47 -3.65 23.81
C LEU A 519 -27.92 -3.41 23.37
N HIS A 520 -28.08 -2.84 22.18
CA HIS A 520 -29.37 -2.64 21.53
C HIS A 520 -29.53 -3.62 20.37
N ARG A 521 -30.75 -4.14 20.17
CA ARG A 521 -31.13 -4.96 19.01
C ARG A 521 -32.27 -4.32 18.24
N SER A 522 -32.16 -4.23 16.93
CA SER A 522 -33.26 -3.97 16.00
C SER A 522 -33.47 -5.23 15.16
N ASP A 523 -34.71 -5.58 14.83
CA ASP A 523 -35.03 -6.64 13.87
C ASP A 523 -35.52 -6.07 12.51
N ASP A 524 -35.55 -4.74 12.36
CA ASP A 524 -36.22 -4.00 11.29
C ASP A 524 -35.33 -2.94 10.60
N ARG A 525 -34.03 -3.22 10.47
CA ARG A 525 -33.00 -2.33 9.89
C ARG A 525 -32.80 -1.00 10.66
N GLY A 526 -33.11 -0.97 11.95
CA GLY A 526 -32.95 0.20 12.82
C GLY A 526 -34.13 1.17 12.82
N ASN A 527 -35.33 0.76 12.38
CA ASN A 527 -36.54 1.59 12.53
C ASN A 527 -37.03 1.59 13.99
N SER A 528 -36.84 0.48 14.70
CA SER A 528 -37.11 0.34 16.14
C SER A 528 -35.98 -0.44 16.84
N TRP A 529 -35.81 -0.19 18.14
CA TRP A 529 -34.76 -0.78 18.95
C TRP A 529 -35.30 -1.32 20.28
N LYS A 530 -34.79 -2.49 20.68
CA LYS A 530 -34.99 -3.11 21.98
C LYS A 530 -33.65 -3.16 22.73
N VAL A 531 -33.62 -2.66 23.95
CA VAL A 531 -32.50 -2.88 24.88
C VAL A 531 -32.49 -4.36 25.29
N ILE A 532 -31.34 -5.04 25.14
CA ILE A 532 -31.17 -6.47 25.47
C ILE A 532 -30.04 -6.73 26.46
N SER A 533 -29.66 -5.74 27.27
CA SER A 533 -28.70 -5.89 28.36
C SER A 533 -28.90 -4.84 29.47
N PRO A 534 -28.33 -5.05 30.68
CA PRO A 534 -28.01 -3.96 31.60
C PRO A 534 -26.88 -3.07 31.03
N ASP A 535 -26.37 -2.13 31.83
CA ASP A 535 -25.02 -1.60 31.56
C ASP A 535 -24.01 -2.77 31.64
N LEU A 536 -23.20 -2.96 30.60
CA LEU A 536 -22.24 -4.06 30.49
C LEU A 536 -20.80 -3.63 30.82
N SER A 537 -20.58 -2.35 31.13
CA SER A 537 -19.31 -1.79 31.57
C SER A 537 -19.12 -1.88 33.10
N ARG A 538 -17.96 -1.44 33.60
CA ARG A 538 -17.70 -1.23 35.03
C ARG A 538 -18.35 0.05 35.57
N ASN A 539 -18.84 0.95 34.71
CA ASN A 539 -19.52 2.20 35.06
C ASN A 539 -18.74 3.07 36.08
N LEU A 540 -17.43 3.25 35.83
CA LEU A 540 -16.52 3.99 36.72
C LEU A 540 -16.49 5.50 36.42
N ASP A 541 -16.40 6.31 37.48
CA ASP A 541 -16.17 7.76 37.36
C ASP A 541 -14.71 8.05 36.99
N ARG A 542 -14.51 8.63 35.79
CA ARG A 542 -13.19 9.03 35.27
C ARG A 542 -12.44 10.01 36.16
N PHE A 543 -13.15 10.87 36.91
CA PHE A 543 -12.51 11.87 37.77
C PHE A 543 -11.94 11.28 39.05
N GLN A 544 -12.33 10.06 39.41
CA GLN A 544 -11.81 9.32 40.57
C GLN A 544 -10.66 8.36 40.22
N LEU A 545 -10.37 8.19 38.92
CA LEU A 545 -9.26 7.35 38.46
C LEU A 545 -7.93 8.11 38.61
N PRO A 546 -6.85 7.46 39.11
CA PRO A 546 -5.57 8.11 39.27
C PRO A 546 -4.87 8.31 37.92
N ILE A 547 -4.44 9.55 37.65
CA ILE A 547 -3.64 9.95 36.49
C ILE A 547 -2.37 10.62 37.01
N MET A 548 -1.22 10.27 36.44
CA MET A 548 0.10 10.62 36.99
C MET A 548 0.29 10.15 38.46
N GLY A 549 -0.32 9.03 38.83
CA GLY A 549 -0.23 8.44 40.18
C GLY A 549 -1.09 9.13 41.25
N ARG A 550 -1.97 10.09 40.89
CA ARG A 550 -2.87 10.77 41.83
C ARG A 550 -4.26 11.03 41.25
N VAL A 551 -5.25 11.21 42.10
CA VAL A 551 -6.51 11.88 41.72
C VAL A 551 -6.24 13.38 41.62
N TRP A 552 -6.78 14.05 40.60
CA TRP A 552 -6.60 15.49 40.37
C TRP A 552 -7.84 16.29 40.78
N SER A 553 -7.66 17.59 41.08
CA SER A 553 -8.80 18.50 41.27
C SER A 553 -9.61 18.61 39.97
N ILE A 554 -10.92 18.88 40.08
CA ILE A 554 -11.77 19.20 38.92
C ILE A 554 -11.28 20.45 38.17
N ASP A 555 -10.59 21.37 38.87
CA ASP A 555 -10.00 22.59 38.30
C ASP A 555 -8.62 22.38 37.64
N ALA A 556 -8.15 21.14 37.50
CA ALA A 556 -6.90 20.85 36.79
C ALA A 556 -6.99 21.12 35.27
N VAL A 557 -5.86 21.05 34.57
CA VAL A 557 -5.80 21.10 33.10
C VAL A 557 -6.27 19.77 32.49
N TRP A 558 -7.54 19.43 32.75
CA TRP A 558 -8.25 18.35 32.08
C TRP A 558 -8.54 18.74 30.64
N ASP A 559 -8.19 17.89 29.69
CA ASP A 559 -8.85 17.89 28.38
C ASP A 559 -9.72 16.63 28.24
N LEU A 560 -11.01 16.86 28.04
CA LEU A 560 -12.05 15.86 27.83
C LEU A 560 -12.75 16.08 26.48
N GLY A 561 -12.28 17.05 25.68
CA GLY A 561 -12.68 17.27 24.30
C GLY A 561 -12.21 16.13 23.40
N ALA A 562 -13.00 15.85 22.36
CA ALA A 562 -12.77 14.76 21.41
C ALA A 562 -12.50 13.37 22.03
N MET A 563 -13.10 13.10 23.19
CA MET A 563 -13.03 11.82 23.90
C MET A 563 -14.36 11.08 23.86
N SER A 564 -14.30 9.75 23.80
CA SER A 564 -15.39 8.87 24.24
C SER A 564 -15.84 9.26 25.64
N GLN A 565 -17.09 8.96 25.99
CA GLN A 565 -17.43 8.73 27.40
C GLN A 565 -16.72 7.44 27.88
N PHE A 566 -16.65 7.14 29.17
CA PHE A 566 -15.93 5.95 29.66
C PHE A 566 -16.92 4.88 30.15
N GLY A 567 -16.56 3.60 29.99
CA GLY A 567 -17.44 2.47 30.25
C GLY A 567 -18.50 2.31 29.15
N ASN A 568 -18.07 1.85 27.97
CA ASN A 568 -18.94 1.50 26.84
C ASN A 568 -18.48 0.21 26.15
N ILE A 569 -19.38 -0.39 25.37
CA ILE A 569 -19.10 -1.50 24.46
C ILE A 569 -18.28 -0.99 23.25
N THR A 570 -17.21 -1.71 22.89
CA THR A 570 -16.27 -1.40 21.80
C THR A 570 -16.30 -2.42 20.67
N SER A 571 -16.68 -3.67 20.95
CA SER A 571 -16.80 -4.73 19.94
C SER A 571 -17.93 -5.71 20.27
N ILE A 572 -18.58 -6.26 19.24
CA ILE A 572 -19.76 -7.16 19.34
C ILE A 572 -19.57 -8.31 18.33
N THR A 573 -19.93 -9.53 18.72
CA THR A 573 -20.05 -10.68 17.80
C THR A 573 -21.22 -11.57 18.20
N GLU A 574 -22.02 -12.00 17.22
CA GLU A 574 -22.98 -13.10 17.36
C GLU A 574 -22.41 -14.33 16.65
N SER A 575 -22.54 -15.52 17.26
CA SER A 575 -22.03 -16.75 16.65
C SER A 575 -22.77 -17.06 15.35
N PRO A 576 -22.07 -17.25 14.20
CA PRO A 576 -22.71 -17.62 12.94
C PRO A 576 -23.30 -19.04 12.97
N LEU A 577 -23.01 -19.83 14.01
CA LEU A 577 -23.48 -21.20 14.19
C LEU A 577 -24.60 -21.34 15.23
N ARG A 578 -24.90 -20.28 16.00
CA ARG A 578 -25.95 -20.29 17.01
C ARG A 578 -26.54 -18.89 17.23
N GLU A 579 -27.76 -18.68 16.75
CA GLU A 579 -28.55 -17.47 17.01
C GLU A 579 -28.68 -17.21 18.52
N GLY A 580 -28.54 -15.95 18.94
CA GLY A 580 -28.67 -15.53 20.33
C GLY A 580 -27.46 -15.85 21.23
N LEU A 581 -26.41 -16.53 20.72
CA LEU A 581 -25.10 -16.60 21.37
C LEU A 581 -24.27 -15.37 20.98
N ILE A 582 -24.21 -14.39 21.88
CA ILE A 582 -23.62 -13.07 21.62
C ILE A 582 -22.53 -12.78 22.67
N TYR A 583 -21.40 -12.26 22.22
CA TYR A 583 -20.33 -11.75 23.07
C TYR A 583 -20.10 -10.25 22.80
N VAL A 584 -19.73 -9.50 23.83
CA VAL A 584 -19.28 -8.10 23.71
C VAL A 584 -18.01 -7.85 24.52
N GLY A 585 -17.24 -6.85 24.09
CA GLY A 585 -16.09 -6.30 24.81
C GLY A 585 -16.24 -4.81 25.10
N THR A 586 -15.53 -4.29 26.11
CA THR A 586 -15.62 -2.87 26.54
C THR A 586 -14.29 -2.13 26.56
N ASP A 587 -14.36 -0.80 26.60
CA ASP A 587 -13.20 0.10 26.77
C ASP A 587 -12.59 0.08 28.18
N ASP A 588 -13.31 -0.46 29.18
CA ASP A 588 -12.82 -0.70 30.54
C ASP A 588 -12.44 -2.17 30.82
N GLY A 589 -12.30 -2.98 29.74
CA GLY A 589 -11.68 -4.29 29.78
C GLY A 589 -12.52 -5.38 30.45
N LEU A 590 -13.82 -5.40 30.16
CA LEU A 590 -14.69 -6.55 30.41
C LEU A 590 -14.99 -7.28 29.11
N VAL A 591 -15.19 -8.60 29.22
CA VAL A 591 -15.87 -9.42 28.21
C VAL A 591 -17.18 -9.91 28.82
N GLN A 592 -18.27 -9.91 28.07
CA GLN A 592 -19.58 -10.37 28.54
C GLN A 592 -20.20 -11.30 27.50
N VAL A 593 -20.87 -12.38 27.95
CA VAL A 593 -21.54 -13.35 27.08
C VAL A 593 -23.01 -13.54 27.47
N THR A 594 -23.88 -13.68 26.47
CA THR A 594 -25.25 -14.18 26.60
C THR A 594 -25.45 -15.39 25.67
N GLU A 595 -26.23 -16.36 26.13
CA GLU A 595 -26.51 -17.61 25.40
C GLU A 595 -28.00 -17.74 24.98
N ASP A 596 -28.81 -16.74 25.29
CA ASP A 596 -30.26 -16.76 25.22
C ASP A 596 -30.85 -15.49 24.55
N GLY A 597 -30.03 -14.77 23.79
CA GLY A 597 -30.43 -13.54 23.07
C GLY A 597 -30.54 -12.30 23.95
N GLY A 598 -29.85 -12.27 25.10
CA GLY A 598 -29.77 -11.12 26.00
C GLY A 598 -30.76 -11.14 27.17
N GLN A 599 -31.32 -12.30 27.52
CA GLN A 599 -32.16 -12.46 28.72
C GLN A 599 -31.29 -12.62 29.98
N THR A 600 -30.18 -13.37 29.87
CA THR A 600 -29.15 -13.47 30.90
C THR A 600 -27.76 -13.15 30.34
N TRP A 601 -26.88 -12.62 31.20
CA TRP A 601 -25.53 -12.21 30.86
C TRP A 601 -24.53 -12.69 31.91
N ARG A 602 -23.40 -13.24 31.47
CA ARG A 602 -22.27 -13.64 32.32
C ARG A 602 -21.06 -12.72 32.05
N LYS A 603 -20.65 -11.98 33.08
CA LYS A 603 -19.44 -11.14 33.07
C LYS A 603 -18.19 -12.01 33.19
N ILE A 604 -17.17 -11.67 32.40
CA ILE A 604 -15.82 -12.23 32.43
C ILE A 604 -14.88 -11.04 32.66
N GLU A 605 -14.31 -10.96 33.86
CA GLU A 605 -13.55 -9.79 34.36
C GLU A 605 -12.06 -10.07 34.57
N THR A 606 -11.70 -11.34 34.78
CA THR A 606 -10.31 -11.81 34.90
C THR A 606 -10.05 -12.87 33.83
N ILE A 607 -9.00 -12.69 33.05
CA ILE A 607 -8.52 -13.64 32.04
C ILE A 607 -7.01 -13.79 32.26
N ASP A 608 -6.51 -15.02 32.33
CA ASP A 608 -5.09 -15.25 32.61
C ASP A 608 -4.20 -14.68 31.48
N GLY A 609 -3.06 -14.12 31.87
CA GLY A 609 -2.16 -13.36 30.99
C GLY A 609 -2.64 -11.98 30.54
N VAL A 610 -3.90 -11.59 30.77
CA VAL A 610 -4.46 -10.28 30.36
C VAL A 610 -4.46 -9.28 31.52
N PRO A 611 -3.84 -8.09 31.37
CA PRO A 611 -3.89 -7.05 32.41
C PRO A 611 -5.29 -6.46 32.61
N GLU A 612 -5.62 -6.07 33.85
CA GLU A 612 -6.89 -5.40 34.15
C GLU A 612 -7.03 -4.07 33.39
N PHE A 613 -8.22 -3.76 32.85
CA PHE A 613 -8.47 -2.61 31.99
C PHE A 613 -7.67 -2.61 30.66
N ALA A 614 -7.25 -3.77 30.16
CA ALA A 614 -6.89 -3.90 28.74
C ALA A 614 -8.15 -3.71 27.88
N PHE A 615 -8.10 -2.74 26.97
CA PHE A 615 -9.17 -2.35 26.07
C PHE A 615 -9.49 -3.49 25.09
N VAL A 616 -10.77 -3.84 24.89
CA VAL A 616 -11.12 -4.87 23.89
C VAL A 616 -11.18 -4.20 22.50
N ASN A 617 -10.17 -4.46 21.67
CA ASN A 617 -10.13 -4.00 20.27
C ASN A 617 -11.08 -4.83 19.40
N ASP A 618 -11.10 -6.16 19.58
CA ASP A 618 -11.90 -7.05 18.75
C ASP A 618 -12.41 -8.28 19.52
N ILE A 619 -13.61 -8.76 19.15
CA ILE A 619 -14.16 -10.03 19.62
C ILE A 619 -14.80 -10.76 18.44
N LYS A 620 -14.51 -12.06 18.30
CA LYS A 620 -14.96 -12.88 17.18
C LYS A 620 -15.39 -14.26 17.68
N ALA A 621 -16.66 -14.61 17.49
CA ALA A 621 -17.09 -16.00 17.57
C ALA A 621 -16.49 -16.79 16.39
N ASP A 622 -16.09 -18.04 16.63
CA ASP A 622 -15.50 -18.91 15.61
C ASP A 622 -16.52 -19.26 14.51
N LEU A 623 -16.03 -19.41 13.27
CA LEU A 623 -16.85 -19.69 12.09
C LEU A 623 -17.25 -21.17 11.95
N HIS A 624 -16.60 -22.06 12.70
CA HIS A 624 -16.61 -23.53 12.57
C HIS A 624 -16.98 -24.27 13.88
N ASP A 625 -16.77 -23.67 15.06
CA ASP A 625 -17.19 -24.19 16.38
C ASP A 625 -17.97 -23.17 17.23
N ALA A 626 -19.25 -23.47 17.53
CA ALA A 626 -20.13 -22.63 18.36
C ALA A 626 -19.71 -22.49 19.84
N ASN A 627 -18.63 -23.13 20.29
CA ASN A 627 -18.08 -22.99 21.64
C ASN A 627 -16.82 -22.13 21.70
N THR A 628 -16.17 -21.88 20.56
CA THR A 628 -14.92 -21.13 20.47
C THR A 628 -15.17 -19.63 20.24
N VAL A 629 -14.42 -18.80 20.96
CA VAL A 629 -14.44 -17.34 20.83
C VAL A 629 -13.03 -16.77 21.02
N TYR A 630 -12.69 -15.79 20.20
CA TYR A 630 -11.42 -15.08 20.19
C TYR A 630 -11.61 -13.64 20.64
N VAL A 631 -10.65 -13.13 21.42
CA VAL A 631 -10.64 -11.72 21.88
C VAL A 631 -9.25 -11.14 21.67
N VAL A 632 -9.22 -9.91 21.13
CA VAL A 632 -8.02 -9.09 20.95
C VAL A 632 -8.05 -7.99 22.01
N PHE A 633 -7.02 -7.98 22.86
CA PHE A 633 -6.84 -7.00 23.92
C PHE A 633 -5.73 -6.00 23.57
N ASP A 634 -5.86 -4.78 24.09
CA ASP A 634 -4.91 -3.69 23.92
C ASP A 634 -4.61 -3.00 25.26
N HIS A 635 -3.34 -2.94 25.64
CA HIS A 635 -2.89 -2.28 26.85
C HIS A 635 -1.87 -1.14 26.58
N HIS A 636 -1.67 -0.73 25.32
CA HIS A 636 -0.71 0.34 24.99
C HIS A 636 -1.11 1.67 25.62
N LYS A 637 -2.41 1.88 25.82
CA LYS A 637 -3.01 3.05 26.48
C LYS A 637 -2.69 3.16 27.98
N ARG A 638 -1.84 2.25 28.49
CA ARG A 638 -1.21 2.22 29.82
C ARG A 638 0.30 1.90 29.76
N GLY A 639 0.91 1.86 28.57
CA GLY A 639 2.34 1.65 28.34
C GLY A 639 2.79 0.22 27.97
N ASP A 640 1.88 -0.75 27.84
CA ASP A 640 2.23 -2.13 27.47
C ASP A 640 1.81 -2.44 26.02
N PHE A 641 2.80 -2.53 25.13
CA PHE A 641 2.59 -2.68 23.68
C PHE A 641 2.67 -4.16 23.22
N ARG A 642 2.59 -5.14 24.13
CA ARG A 642 2.63 -6.56 23.76
C ARG A 642 1.37 -7.00 23.00
N PRO A 643 1.49 -7.85 21.97
CA PRO A 643 0.32 -8.43 21.29
C PRO A 643 -0.45 -9.39 22.22
N LEU A 644 -1.75 -9.14 22.41
CA LEU A 644 -2.62 -9.97 23.27
C LEU A 644 -3.81 -10.52 22.47
N ILE A 645 -3.69 -11.76 22.01
CA ILE A 645 -4.79 -12.53 21.41
C ILE A 645 -5.12 -13.70 22.34
N MET A 646 -6.38 -13.83 22.74
CA MET A 646 -6.86 -14.88 23.64
C MET A 646 -7.95 -15.71 22.98
N CYS A 647 -7.92 -17.02 23.22
CA CYS A 647 -8.89 -17.99 22.74
C CYS A 647 -9.58 -18.67 23.94
N SER A 648 -10.90 -18.80 23.89
CA SER A 648 -11.69 -19.70 24.74
C SER A 648 -12.29 -20.80 23.87
N ARG A 649 -12.44 -22.02 24.38
CA ARG A 649 -13.12 -23.13 23.67
C ARG A 649 -14.37 -23.66 24.40
N ASP A 650 -14.84 -22.92 25.41
CA ASP A 650 -15.92 -23.30 26.31
C ASP A 650 -16.88 -22.13 26.61
N ARG A 651 -17.02 -21.21 25.65
CA ARG A 651 -17.82 -19.97 25.75
C ARG A 651 -17.33 -19.01 26.85
N GLY A 652 -16.02 -18.95 27.08
CA GLY A 652 -15.37 -17.99 27.97
C GLY A 652 -15.41 -18.40 29.43
N GLN A 653 -15.24 -19.67 29.74
CA GLN A 653 -15.02 -20.17 31.10
C GLN A 653 -13.52 -20.37 31.36
N THR A 654 -12.77 -20.88 30.38
CA THR A 654 -11.30 -20.99 30.39
C THR A 654 -10.70 -20.35 29.14
N TRP A 655 -9.46 -19.87 29.27
CA TRP A 655 -8.79 -19.09 28.24
C TRP A 655 -7.33 -19.54 28.06
N SER A 656 -6.83 -19.45 26.83
CA SER A 656 -5.42 -19.63 26.48
C SER A 656 -4.96 -18.53 25.51
N SER A 657 -3.66 -18.25 25.48
CA SER A 657 -3.12 -17.29 24.50
C SER A 657 -3.03 -17.91 23.10
N MET A 658 -3.31 -17.08 22.10
CA MET A 658 -3.16 -17.33 20.66
C MET A 658 -2.18 -16.30 20.04
N THR A 659 -1.41 -15.58 20.87
CA THR A 659 -0.42 -14.59 20.42
C THR A 659 0.72 -15.24 19.62
N GLY A 660 1.12 -16.46 19.95
CA GLY A 660 2.21 -17.18 19.27
C GLY A 660 3.53 -16.43 19.34
N ASP A 661 4.22 -16.34 18.20
CA ASP A 661 5.48 -15.60 17.99
C ASP A 661 5.28 -14.18 17.42
N LEU A 662 4.08 -13.58 17.51
CA LEU A 662 3.87 -12.19 17.11
C LEU A 662 4.88 -11.27 17.82
N PRO A 663 5.61 -10.39 17.10
CA PRO A 663 6.71 -9.66 17.71
C PRO A 663 6.25 -8.68 18.79
N ASP A 664 7.11 -8.45 19.79
CA ASP A 664 6.90 -7.40 20.78
C ASP A 664 6.70 -6.01 20.15
N ARG A 665 6.05 -5.12 20.91
CA ARG A 665 5.60 -3.80 20.45
C ARG A 665 4.78 -3.87 19.15
N HIS A 666 3.83 -4.80 19.07
CA HIS A 666 2.81 -4.85 18.01
C HIS A 666 1.42 -4.85 18.66
N ILE A 667 0.74 -3.70 18.61
CA ILE A 667 -0.70 -3.66 18.93
C ILE A 667 -1.42 -4.50 17.87
N VAL A 668 -2.33 -5.37 18.31
CA VAL A 668 -3.24 -6.09 17.42
C VAL A 668 -4.58 -5.34 17.43
N TRP A 669 -5.08 -5.03 16.24
CA TRP A 669 -6.33 -4.28 16.05
C TRP A 669 -7.50 -5.18 15.65
N ARG A 670 -7.25 -6.22 14.85
CA ARG A 670 -8.30 -7.08 14.30
C ARG A 670 -7.82 -8.51 14.08
N LEU A 671 -8.71 -9.49 14.27
CA LEU A 671 -8.47 -10.90 13.94
C LEU A 671 -9.57 -11.39 12.98
N VAL A 672 -9.19 -12.12 11.92
CA VAL A 672 -10.13 -12.69 10.96
C VAL A 672 -9.77 -14.14 10.66
N GLN A 673 -10.71 -15.06 10.90
CA GLN A 673 -10.61 -16.46 10.55
C GLN A 673 -11.02 -16.69 9.08
N ASP A 674 -10.39 -17.64 8.39
CA ASP A 674 -10.84 -18.05 7.07
C ASP A 674 -12.14 -18.86 7.13
N HIS A 675 -12.98 -18.64 6.12
CA HIS A 675 -14.31 -19.24 5.98
C HIS A 675 -14.29 -20.65 5.36
N VAL A 676 -13.10 -21.26 5.20
CA VAL A 676 -12.93 -22.63 4.66
C VAL A 676 -11.94 -23.45 5.49
N LYS A 677 -10.80 -22.88 5.89
CA LYS A 677 -9.78 -23.55 6.73
C LYS A 677 -9.80 -23.00 8.16
N PRO A 678 -10.25 -23.77 9.18
CA PRO A 678 -10.38 -23.27 10.55
C PRO A 678 -9.09 -22.75 11.19
N GLU A 679 -7.93 -23.28 10.77
CA GLU A 679 -6.61 -22.95 11.35
C GLU A 679 -5.94 -21.74 10.66
N LEU A 680 -6.50 -21.22 9.57
CA LEU A 680 -5.99 -20.06 8.83
C LEU A 680 -6.60 -18.78 9.38
N PHE A 681 -5.76 -17.91 9.95
CA PHE A 681 -6.17 -16.58 10.43
C PHE A 681 -5.29 -15.49 9.82
N PHE A 682 -5.87 -14.29 9.73
CA PHE A 682 -5.20 -13.04 9.42
C PHE A 682 -5.32 -12.08 10.60
N SER A 683 -4.24 -11.36 10.90
CA SER A 683 -4.17 -10.40 12.01
C SER A 683 -3.74 -9.03 11.48
N GLY A 684 -4.53 -8.00 11.80
CA GLY A 684 -4.24 -6.60 11.54
C GLY A 684 -3.47 -6.01 12.71
N THR A 685 -2.25 -5.54 12.49
CA THR A 685 -1.35 -5.06 13.55
C THR A 685 -0.84 -3.65 13.25
N GLU A 686 -0.24 -3.02 14.26
CA GLU A 686 0.34 -1.67 14.19
C GLU A 686 1.40 -1.48 13.07
N PHE A 687 2.05 -2.57 12.64
CA PHE A 687 3.12 -2.51 11.65
C PHE A 687 2.89 -3.41 10.43
N GLY A 688 1.68 -3.91 10.20
CA GLY A 688 1.30 -4.64 8.99
C GLY A 688 0.26 -5.75 9.20
N ILE A 689 0.08 -6.58 8.17
CA ILE A 689 -0.77 -7.78 8.22
C ILE A 689 0.09 -9.02 8.43
N PHE A 690 -0.32 -9.89 9.34
CA PHE A 690 0.27 -11.22 9.56
C PHE A 690 -0.76 -12.31 9.23
N PHE A 691 -0.29 -13.51 8.87
CA PHE A 691 -1.14 -14.71 8.77
C PHE A 691 -0.51 -15.91 9.49
N THR A 692 -1.35 -16.84 9.92
CA THR A 692 -0.99 -18.13 10.50
C THR A 692 -1.77 -19.24 9.78
N ILE A 693 -1.23 -20.45 9.73
CA ILE A 693 -1.91 -21.66 9.21
C ILE A 693 -2.11 -22.75 10.28
N ASP A 694 -1.74 -22.44 11.53
CA ASP A 694 -1.62 -23.36 12.65
C ASP A 694 -2.29 -22.80 13.92
N SER A 695 -3.40 -22.07 13.74
CA SER A 695 -4.20 -21.46 14.80
C SER A 695 -3.40 -20.50 15.71
N GLY A 696 -2.46 -19.75 15.13
CA GLY A 696 -1.70 -18.71 15.83
C GLY A 696 -0.49 -19.23 16.61
N THR A 697 0.07 -20.38 16.22
CA THR A 697 1.33 -20.87 16.79
C THR A 697 2.52 -20.16 16.14
N HIS A 698 2.48 -19.96 14.82
CA HIS A 698 3.51 -19.29 14.02
C HIS A 698 2.88 -18.25 13.07
N TRP A 699 3.39 -17.02 13.09
CA TRP A 699 2.83 -15.86 12.40
C TRP A 699 3.78 -15.26 11.36
N ILE A 700 3.31 -15.15 10.12
CA ILE A 700 4.09 -14.73 8.96
C ILE A 700 3.60 -13.37 8.48
N LYS A 701 4.45 -12.34 8.60
CA LYS A 701 4.16 -11.00 8.06
C LYS A 701 4.02 -11.03 6.54
N LEU A 702 2.92 -10.50 6.01
CA LEU A 702 2.75 -10.24 4.58
C LEU A 702 3.52 -8.96 4.21
N THR A 703 4.52 -9.11 3.34
CA THR A 703 5.44 -8.02 2.94
C THR A 703 5.34 -7.67 1.45
N GLY A 704 4.56 -8.43 0.67
CA GLY A 704 4.37 -8.18 -0.75
C GLY A 704 3.54 -6.92 -1.01
N GLY A 705 4.17 -5.80 -1.34
CA GLY A 705 3.47 -4.57 -1.73
C GLY A 705 2.78 -3.81 -0.59
N VAL A 706 3.18 -4.07 0.66
CA VAL A 706 2.65 -3.42 1.88
C VAL A 706 3.79 -2.67 2.58
N PRO A 707 3.62 -1.38 2.93
CA PRO A 707 4.61 -0.63 3.71
C PRO A 707 4.54 -0.95 5.20
N THR A 708 5.49 -0.48 6.01
CA THR A 708 5.28 -0.33 7.46
C THR A 708 4.13 0.66 7.68
N ILE A 709 2.96 0.18 8.09
CA ILE A 709 1.74 0.95 8.40
C ILE A 709 0.78 0.09 9.25
N PRO A 710 -0.05 0.67 10.15
CA PRO A 710 -1.09 -0.05 10.88
C PRO A 710 -2.26 -0.44 9.98
N PHE A 711 -2.75 -1.66 10.20
CA PHE A 711 -4.02 -2.14 9.65
C PHE A 711 -5.02 -2.29 10.80
N ARG A 712 -5.99 -1.36 10.87
CA ARG A 712 -6.96 -1.29 11.97
C ARG A 712 -8.19 -2.18 11.77
N ASP A 713 -8.50 -2.53 10.53
CA ASP A 713 -9.56 -3.49 10.20
C ASP A 713 -9.21 -4.35 8.99
N LEU A 714 -9.78 -5.55 8.95
CA LEU A 714 -9.64 -6.60 7.94
C LEU A 714 -10.99 -7.26 7.70
N GLU A 715 -11.35 -7.53 6.44
CA GLU A 715 -12.48 -8.39 6.10
C GLU A 715 -12.17 -9.31 4.90
N ILE A 716 -12.82 -10.47 4.82
CA ILE A 716 -12.67 -11.45 3.73
C ILE A 716 -13.89 -11.41 2.83
N GLN A 717 -13.69 -11.06 1.55
CA GLN A 717 -14.71 -11.25 0.53
C GLN A 717 -14.78 -12.73 0.17
N ARG A 718 -15.82 -13.43 0.67
CA ARG A 718 -15.91 -14.90 0.60
C ARG A 718 -16.04 -15.46 -0.82
N ARG A 719 -16.81 -14.80 -1.71
CA ARG A 719 -16.95 -15.22 -3.12
C ARG A 719 -15.63 -15.13 -3.86
N GLU A 720 -14.87 -14.07 -3.59
CA GLU A 720 -13.63 -13.80 -4.28
C GLU A 720 -12.41 -14.50 -3.66
N ASN A 721 -12.47 -14.86 -2.37
CA ASN A 721 -11.30 -15.20 -1.54
C ASN A 721 -10.28 -14.06 -1.46
N ASP A 722 -10.76 -12.81 -1.51
CA ASP A 722 -9.92 -11.61 -1.37
C ASP A 722 -9.90 -11.20 0.11
N LEU A 723 -8.73 -10.85 0.67
CA LEU A 723 -8.63 -10.18 1.98
C LEU A 723 -8.47 -8.68 1.73
N VAL A 724 -9.35 -7.87 2.30
CA VAL A 724 -9.28 -6.40 2.25
C VAL A 724 -8.82 -5.88 3.60
N GLY A 725 -7.90 -4.92 3.62
CA GLY A 725 -7.41 -4.27 4.84
C GLY A 725 -7.50 -2.76 4.78
N ALA A 726 -8.06 -2.18 5.84
CA ALA A 726 -8.08 -0.74 6.12
C ALA A 726 -6.76 -0.35 6.79
N SER A 727 -5.93 0.42 6.08
CA SER A 727 -4.74 1.02 6.71
C SER A 727 -5.05 2.42 7.24
N PHE A 728 -4.53 2.74 8.42
CA PHE A 728 -4.66 4.06 9.01
C PHE A 728 -3.53 4.97 8.51
N GLY A 729 -3.60 5.39 7.24
CA GLY A 729 -2.65 6.35 6.64
C GLY A 729 -2.17 6.05 5.22
N ARG A 730 -2.61 4.95 4.59
CA ARG A 730 -2.22 4.57 3.21
C ARG A 730 -3.40 4.06 2.37
N GLY A 731 -4.64 4.31 2.78
CA GLY A 731 -5.86 3.86 2.12
C GLY A 731 -6.16 2.36 2.33
N PHE A 732 -6.90 1.77 1.40
CA PHE A 732 -7.19 0.32 1.41
C PHE A 732 -6.14 -0.49 0.63
N PHE A 733 -5.93 -1.73 1.08
CA PHE A 733 -5.16 -2.75 0.38
C PHE A 733 -6.01 -3.99 0.13
N VAL A 734 -5.88 -4.59 -1.05
CA VAL A 734 -6.53 -5.87 -1.41
C VAL A 734 -5.47 -6.94 -1.65
N PHE A 735 -5.58 -8.06 -0.94
CA PHE A 735 -4.90 -9.31 -1.27
C PHE A 735 -5.84 -10.10 -2.19
N ASP A 736 -5.73 -9.88 -3.51
CA ASP A 736 -6.55 -10.60 -4.49
C ASP A 736 -6.27 -12.12 -4.37
N ASP A 737 -7.29 -12.96 -4.18
CA ASP A 737 -7.28 -14.44 -4.05
C ASP A 737 -6.19 -15.04 -3.11
N PHE A 738 -6.40 -15.06 -1.80
CA PHE A 738 -5.46 -15.67 -0.84
C PHE A 738 -5.49 -17.22 -0.80
N SER A 739 -6.34 -17.89 -1.60
CA SER A 739 -6.70 -19.31 -1.42
C SER A 739 -5.51 -20.30 -1.38
N ALA A 740 -4.38 -19.96 -2.01
CA ALA A 740 -3.13 -20.70 -1.94
C ALA A 740 -2.64 -20.94 -0.49
N LEU A 741 -2.94 -20.03 0.45
CA LEU A 741 -2.54 -20.16 1.86
C LEU A 741 -3.24 -21.31 2.60
N ARG A 742 -4.34 -21.86 2.07
CA ARG A 742 -5.06 -22.98 2.68
C ARG A 742 -4.29 -24.30 2.57
N VAL A 743 -3.54 -24.48 1.48
CA VAL A 743 -2.95 -25.78 1.06
C VAL A 743 -1.41 -25.85 1.21
N VAL A 744 -0.81 -24.90 1.92
CA VAL A 744 0.65 -24.80 2.10
C VAL A 744 1.04 -25.04 3.55
N ASP A 745 2.19 -25.68 3.72
CA ASP A 745 2.93 -25.86 4.97
C ASP A 745 4.43 -26.05 4.62
N ASP A 746 5.30 -26.13 5.62
CA ASP A 746 6.76 -26.25 5.38
C ASP A 746 7.14 -27.51 4.59
N ARG A 747 6.40 -28.61 4.80
CA ARG A 747 6.64 -29.91 4.16
C ARG A 747 6.28 -29.85 2.67
N CYS A 748 5.10 -29.33 2.33
CA CYS A 748 4.64 -29.12 0.97
C CYS A 748 5.62 -28.23 0.19
N LEU A 749 6.12 -27.15 0.81
CA LEU A 749 7.11 -26.26 0.22
C LEU A 749 8.54 -26.87 0.15
N ALA A 750 8.81 -27.96 0.88
CA ALA A 750 10.10 -28.66 0.85
C ALA A 750 10.12 -29.84 -0.14
N GLU A 751 9.06 -30.63 -0.22
CA GLU A 751 8.97 -31.83 -1.06
C GLU A 751 8.83 -31.47 -2.55
N GLU A 752 7.91 -30.56 -2.89
CA GLU A 752 7.61 -30.19 -4.28
C GLU A 752 8.66 -29.26 -4.91
N GLU A 753 8.99 -29.46 -6.20
CA GLU A 753 9.88 -28.54 -6.92
C GLU A 753 9.14 -27.27 -7.36
N CYS A 754 7.90 -27.41 -7.86
CA CYS A 754 6.99 -26.30 -8.17
C CYS A 754 5.54 -26.70 -7.89
N ILE A 755 4.81 -25.85 -7.18
CA ILE A 755 3.38 -26.02 -6.92
C ILE A 755 2.63 -24.99 -7.76
N VAL A 756 1.82 -25.44 -8.71
CA VAL A 756 0.80 -24.59 -9.34
C VAL A 756 -0.47 -24.67 -8.46
N PHE A 757 -0.94 -23.55 -7.95
CA PHE A 757 -2.11 -23.52 -7.07
C PHE A 757 -3.42 -23.56 -7.86
N PRO A 758 -4.56 -23.91 -7.23
CA PRO A 758 -5.88 -23.80 -7.86
C PRO A 758 -6.10 -22.42 -8.48
N VAL A 759 -6.81 -22.39 -9.61
CA VAL A 759 -7.03 -21.17 -10.40
C VAL A 759 -8.52 -20.82 -10.35
N LYS A 760 -8.82 -19.69 -9.71
CA LYS A 760 -10.16 -19.11 -9.55
C LYS A 760 -10.91 -18.95 -10.87
N GLU A 761 -12.24 -19.09 -10.84
CA GLU A 761 -13.09 -18.88 -12.02
C GLU A 761 -12.87 -17.46 -12.58
N THR A 762 -12.57 -17.40 -13.87
CA THR A 762 -12.00 -16.20 -14.49
C THR A 762 -13.04 -15.43 -15.29
N LEU A 763 -13.21 -14.14 -14.95
CA LEU A 763 -14.22 -13.28 -15.57
C LEU A 763 -13.75 -12.72 -16.92
N ARG A 764 -14.48 -13.04 -17.98
CA ARG A 764 -14.29 -12.58 -19.37
C ARG A 764 -15.13 -11.33 -19.63
N TYR A 765 -14.43 -10.23 -19.90
CA TYR A 765 -14.99 -8.97 -20.41
C TYR A 765 -13.95 -8.30 -21.32
N VAL A 766 -14.28 -7.15 -21.92
CA VAL A 766 -13.30 -6.31 -22.64
C VAL A 766 -13.05 -5.06 -21.81
N PRO A 767 -11.83 -4.86 -21.26
CA PRO A 767 -11.52 -3.66 -20.49
C PRO A 767 -11.73 -2.38 -21.32
N SER A 768 -12.52 -1.46 -20.78
CA SER A 768 -12.84 -0.19 -21.45
C SER A 768 -11.64 0.77 -21.43
N ARG A 769 -11.64 1.78 -22.30
CA ARG A 769 -10.58 2.80 -22.40
C ARG A 769 -11.18 4.19 -22.30
N VAL A 770 -11.65 4.55 -21.10
CA VAL A 770 -12.39 5.81 -20.87
C VAL A 770 -11.60 7.05 -21.31
N PHE A 771 -10.27 7.03 -21.19
CA PHE A 771 -9.39 8.11 -21.66
C PHE A 771 -8.59 7.76 -22.94
N GLY A 772 -9.03 6.76 -23.71
CA GLY A 772 -8.36 6.24 -24.92
C GLY A 772 -7.04 5.48 -24.69
N ARG A 773 -6.31 5.84 -23.63
CA ARG A 773 -5.15 5.15 -23.05
C ARG A 773 -5.38 5.01 -21.52
N THR A 774 -4.32 4.77 -20.74
CA THR A 774 -4.39 4.60 -19.27
C THR A 774 -4.83 5.88 -18.55
N LYS A 775 -3.92 6.84 -18.29
CA LYS A 775 -4.27 8.19 -17.80
C LYS A 775 -4.69 9.16 -18.93
N GLY A 776 -4.58 8.73 -20.19
CA GLY A 776 -4.89 9.55 -21.36
C GLY A 776 -4.14 10.87 -21.38
N SER A 777 -4.89 11.98 -21.47
CA SER A 777 -4.36 13.36 -21.48
C SER A 777 -4.64 14.12 -20.17
N GLN A 778 -4.68 13.43 -19.02
CA GLN A 778 -4.97 14.05 -17.71
C GLN A 778 -3.73 14.54 -16.95
N GLY A 779 -2.53 14.26 -17.45
CA GLY A 779 -1.27 14.60 -16.77
C GLY A 779 -0.90 13.63 -15.64
N ASP A 780 0.33 13.78 -15.12
CA ASP A 780 0.89 12.81 -14.16
C ASP A 780 0.26 12.88 -12.77
N SER A 781 -0.19 14.08 -12.37
CA SER A 781 -0.90 14.33 -11.10
C SER A 781 -2.30 13.72 -11.03
N PHE A 782 -2.87 13.23 -12.14
CA PHE A 782 -4.18 12.56 -12.10
C PHE A 782 -4.07 11.21 -11.36
N PHE A 783 -4.74 11.07 -10.21
CA PHE A 783 -4.66 9.85 -9.40
C PHE A 783 -5.39 8.66 -10.02
N THR A 784 -4.71 7.52 -10.05
CA THR A 784 -5.27 6.22 -10.44
C THR A 784 -4.59 5.11 -9.64
N ALA A 785 -5.35 4.27 -8.94
CA ALA A 785 -4.85 3.01 -8.41
C ALA A 785 -5.07 1.87 -9.42
N SER A 786 -4.19 0.87 -9.44
CA SER A 786 -4.30 -0.24 -10.39
C SER A 786 -5.52 -1.13 -10.12
N ASN A 787 -6.11 -1.66 -11.19
CA ASN A 787 -6.91 -2.88 -11.12
C ASN A 787 -6.00 -4.11 -10.95
N PRO A 788 -6.52 -5.27 -10.50
CA PRO A 788 -5.78 -6.51 -10.59
C PRO A 788 -5.59 -6.89 -12.07
N SER A 789 -4.57 -7.70 -12.37
CA SER A 789 -4.24 -8.09 -13.74
C SER A 789 -5.42 -8.76 -14.45
N PHE A 790 -5.77 -8.25 -15.64
CA PHE A 790 -6.89 -8.80 -16.42
C PHE A 790 -6.63 -10.25 -16.87
N GLY A 791 -7.68 -11.07 -16.77
CA GLY A 791 -7.72 -12.46 -17.21
C GLY A 791 -7.40 -13.46 -16.08
N ALA A 792 -6.93 -14.65 -16.44
CA ALA A 792 -6.71 -15.74 -15.49
C ALA A 792 -5.38 -15.52 -14.75
N VAL A 793 -5.41 -15.42 -13.43
CA VAL A 793 -4.19 -15.29 -12.61
C VAL A 793 -3.73 -16.68 -12.16
N PHE A 794 -2.48 -17.01 -12.43
CA PHE A 794 -1.85 -18.24 -11.97
C PHE A 794 -0.88 -17.90 -10.83
N THR A 795 -1.21 -18.32 -9.62
CA THR A 795 -0.30 -18.31 -8.47
C THR A 795 0.51 -19.61 -8.50
N TYR A 796 1.82 -19.53 -8.28
CA TYR A 796 2.67 -20.71 -8.12
C TYR A 796 3.79 -20.47 -7.11
N TYR A 797 4.33 -21.56 -6.55
CA TYR A 797 5.53 -21.56 -5.73
C TYR A 797 6.62 -22.34 -6.46
N LEU A 798 7.85 -21.82 -6.47
CA LEU A 798 9.03 -22.54 -6.95
C LEU A 798 10.01 -22.71 -5.79
N ARG A 799 10.35 -23.96 -5.43
CA ARG A 799 11.22 -24.23 -4.27
C ARG A 799 12.63 -23.71 -4.46
N ASP A 800 13.23 -24.10 -5.58
CA ASP A 800 14.59 -23.75 -5.97
C ASP A 800 14.54 -22.90 -7.24
N GLY A 801 15.06 -21.67 -7.18
CA GLY A 801 15.14 -20.82 -8.36
C GLY A 801 16.02 -21.45 -9.44
N LEU A 802 15.59 -21.40 -10.70
CA LEU A 802 16.33 -21.96 -11.84
C LEU A 802 17.59 -21.13 -12.09
N ARG A 803 18.76 -21.75 -12.05
CA ARG A 803 20.07 -21.08 -12.09
C ARG A 803 20.78 -21.39 -13.41
N SER A 804 21.26 -20.35 -14.09
CA SER A 804 22.21 -20.49 -15.20
C SER A 804 23.59 -20.90 -14.69
N LEU A 805 24.46 -21.40 -15.58
CA LEU A 805 25.88 -21.67 -15.29
C LEU A 805 26.56 -20.45 -14.65
N LYS A 806 26.28 -19.26 -15.19
CA LYS A 806 26.75 -17.98 -14.67
C LYS A 806 26.24 -17.67 -13.27
N ALA A 807 24.97 -17.94 -12.98
CA ALA A 807 24.40 -17.74 -11.64
C ALA A 807 25.02 -18.71 -10.62
N LEU A 808 25.21 -19.99 -10.99
CA LEU A 808 25.89 -20.99 -10.16
C LEU A 808 27.33 -20.59 -9.84
N ARG A 809 28.08 -20.10 -10.84
CA ARG A 809 29.44 -19.58 -10.62
C ARG A 809 29.44 -18.37 -9.68
N THR A 810 28.61 -17.35 -9.94
CA THR A 810 28.58 -16.14 -9.12
C THR A 810 28.08 -16.39 -7.70
N GLU A 811 27.27 -17.43 -7.47
CA GLU A 811 26.94 -17.92 -6.13
C GLU A 811 28.15 -18.56 -5.42
N GLN A 812 28.95 -19.37 -6.12
CA GLN A 812 30.19 -19.95 -5.59
C GLN A 812 31.24 -18.86 -5.26
N GLU A 813 31.44 -17.91 -6.18
CA GLU A 813 32.25 -16.70 -5.95
C GLU A 813 31.75 -15.90 -4.74
N GLY A 814 30.43 -15.76 -4.59
CA GLY A 814 29.83 -15.12 -3.41
C GLY A 814 30.14 -15.83 -2.09
N LYS A 815 30.25 -17.18 -2.10
CA LYS A 815 30.65 -17.98 -0.93
C LYS A 815 32.16 -17.87 -0.65
N ILE A 816 32.99 -17.94 -1.69
CA ILE A 816 34.45 -17.79 -1.59
C ILE A 816 34.82 -16.41 -1.02
N LYS A 817 34.23 -15.34 -1.57
CA LYS A 817 34.42 -13.97 -1.08
C LYS A 817 33.94 -13.79 0.37
N LYS A 818 32.83 -14.43 0.78
CA LYS A 818 32.37 -14.44 2.18
C LYS A 818 33.32 -15.17 3.13
N ALA A 819 34.05 -16.18 2.64
CA ALA A 819 35.11 -16.87 3.38
C ALA A 819 36.47 -16.12 3.34
N GLY A 820 36.53 -14.91 2.79
CA GLY A 820 37.75 -14.11 2.68
C GLY A 820 38.73 -14.56 1.59
N GLY A 821 38.32 -15.48 0.71
CA GLY A 821 39.15 -15.97 -0.40
C GLY A 821 39.00 -15.14 -1.69
N ASP A 822 40.04 -15.19 -2.53
CA ASP A 822 39.99 -14.66 -3.90
C ASP A 822 39.15 -15.54 -4.82
N ASN A 823 38.38 -14.91 -5.71
CA ASN A 823 37.58 -15.62 -6.70
C ASN A 823 38.47 -16.26 -7.79
N PRO A 824 38.38 -17.58 -8.03
CA PRO A 824 39.19 -18.24 -9.05
C PRO A 824 38.77 -17.78 -10.45
N ARG A 825 39.74 -17.32 -11.26
CA ARG A 825 39.48 -16.87 -12.63
C ARG A 825 38.90 -18.03 -13.49
N PRO A 826 37.71 -17.86 -14.10
CA PRO A 826 37.15 -18.88 -14.99
C PRO A 826 37.99 -19.04 -16.27
N GLY A 827 38.11 -20.29 -16.75
CA GLY A 827 38.70 -20.59 -18.05
C GLY A 827 37.81 -20.12 -19.21
N PHE A 828 38.42 -19.72 -20.32
CA PHE A 828 37.70 -19.13 -21.46
C PHE A 828 36.62 -20.04 -22.06
N GLU A 829 36.76 -21.37 -22.05
CA GLU A 829 35.70 -22.25 -22.56
C GLU A 829 34.46 -22.24 -21.67
N LYS A 830 34.61 -22.21 -20.32
CA LYS A 830 33.46 -22.03 -19.41
C LYS A 830 32.77 -20.68 -19.60
N LEU A 831 33.52 -19.62 -19.90
CA LEU A 831 32.94 -18.31 -20.22
C LEU A 831 32.17 -18.37 -21.55
N LYS A 832 32.68 -19.06 -22.58
CA LYS A 832 31.92 -19.29 -23.83
C LYS A 832 30.68 -20.14 -23.61
N GLU A 833 30.70 -21.11 -22.70
CA GLU A 833 29.53 -21.90 -22.30
C GLU A 833 28.48 -20.99 -21.64
N GLU A 834 28.87 -20.18 -20.65
CA GLU A 834 28.00 -19.18 -20.00
C GLU A 834 27.45 -18.11 -20.97
N GLU A 835 28.23 -17.69 -21.97
CA GLU A 835 27.83 -16.73 -23.00
C GLU A 835 26.88 -17.31 -24.06
N ARG A 836 26.84 -18.64 -24.20
CA ARG A 836 26.02 -19.36 -25.19
C ARG A 836 24.81 -20.08 -24.60
N GLU A 837 24.73 -20.20 -23.27
CA GLU A 837 23.62 -20.82 -22.55
C GLU A 837 22.29 -20.05 -22.77
N GLU A 838 21.28 -20.73 -23.31
CA GLU A 838 19.90 -20.24 -23.23
C GLU A 838 19.51 -20.07 -21.76
N GLN A 839 19.25 -18.82 -21.35
CA GLN A 839 18.93 -18.53 -19.96
C GLN A 839 17.69 -19.31 -19.50
N PRO A 840 17.70 -19.89 -18.28
CA PRO A 840 16.58 -20.67 -17.75
C PRO A 840 15.23 -19.97 -17.89
N THR A 841 14.21 -20.72 -18.29
CA THR A 841 12.84 -20.22 -18.37
C THR A 841 11.84 -21.18 -17.75
N LEU A 842 10.81 -20.61 -17.11
CA LEU A 842 9.62 -21.32 -16.67
C LEU A 842 8.47 -20.91 -17.60
N LEU A 843 7.79 -21.88 -18.20
CA LEU A 843 6.78 -21.70 -19.24
C LEU A 843 5.45 -22.31 -18.80
N PHE A 844 4.42 -21.47 -18.71
CA PHE A 844 3.05 -21.88 -18.44
C PHE A 844 2.33 -22.03 -19.77
N THR A 845 1.95 -23.26 -20.10
CA THR A 845 1.28 -23.64 -21.35
C THR A 845 -0.21 -23.79 -21.08
N ILE A 846 -1.03 -23.00 -21.77
CA ILE A 846 -2.49 -23.01 -21.63
C ILE A 846 -3.11 -23.79 -22.80
N THR A 847 -3.93 -24.80 -22.49
CA THR A 847 -4.75 -25.55 -23.44
C THR A 847 -6.24 -25.37 -23.18
N ASN A 848 -7.08 -25.62 -24.20
CA ASN A 848 -8.51 -25.85 -24.00
C ASN A 848 -8.81 -27.32 -23.66
N ASP A 849 -10.10 -27.60 -23.47
CA ASP A 849 -10.74 -28.93 -23.42
C ASP A 849 -10.22 -29.94 -24.47
N ARG A 850 -9.95 -29.49 -25.70
CA ARG A 850 -9.43 -30.31 -26.81
C ARG A 850 -7.92 -30.55 -26.77
N GLY A 851 -7.21 -29.98 -25.80
CA GLY A 851 -5.74 -30.04 -25.73
C GLY A 851 -5.01 -29.12 -26.72
N GLU A 852 -5.71 -28.25 -27.45
CA GLU A 852 -5.11 -27.28 -28.37
C GLU A 852 -4.31 -26.23 -27.57
N VAL A 853 -3.01 -26.09 -27.82
CA VAL A 853 -2.18 -25.06 -27.16
C VAL A 853 -2.56 -23.67 -27.66
N LEU A 854 -3.09 -22.85 -26.76
CA LEU A 854 -3.56 -21.50 -27.05
C LEU A 854 -2.44 -20.48 -26.88
N ARG A 855 -1.68 -20.59 -25.79
CA ARG A 855 -0.65 -19.63 -25.37
C ARG A 855 0.42 -20.34 -24.53
N LYS A 856 1.69 -19.95 -24.68
CA LYS A 856 2.74 -20.14 -23.66
C LYS A 856 3.06 -18.77 -23.03
N ILE A 857 3.22 -18.71 -21.71
CA ILE A 857 3.54 -17.50 -20.93
C ILE A 857 4.82 -17.77 -20.14
N ARG A 858 5.75 -16.81 -20.06
CA ARG A 858 6.96 -16.93 -19.24
C ARG A 858 6.68 -16.44 -17.82
N GLY A 859 7.05 -17.23 -16.81
CA GLY A 859 7.04 -16.84 -15.40
C GLY A 859 8.44 -16.46 -14.89
N PRO A 860 8.53 -15.69 -13.79
CA PRO A 860 9.76 -15.56 -13.00
C PRO A 860 10.37 -16.92 -12.61
N VAL A 861 11.70 -16.96 -12.54
CA VAL A 861 12.48 -18.18 -12.26
C VAL A 861 13.18 -18.18 -10.91
N GLY A 862 12.92 -17.21 -10.04
CA GLY A 862 13.45 -17.18 -8.67
C GLY A 862 12.68 -18.11 -7.73
N SER A 863 13.28 -18.50 -6.61
CA SER A 863 12.59 -19.25 -5.54
C SER A 863 11.51 -18.39 -4.86
N GLY A 864 10.49 -19.03 -4.29
CA GLY A 864 9.39 -18.37 -3.58
C GLY A 864 8.08 -18.38 -4.36
N PHE A 865 7.08 -17.67 -3.85
CA PHE A 865 5.80 -17.48 -4.52
C PHE A 865 5.89 -16.45 -5.65
N HIS A 866 5.11 -16.67 -6.71
CA HIS A 866 4.97 -15.79 -7.86
C HIS A 866 3.53 -15.76 -8.36
N ARG A 867 3.18 -14.68 -9.07
CA ARG A 867 1.92 -14.53 -9.79
C ARG A 867 2.17 -14.04 -11.20
N ILE A 868 1.48 -14.66 -12.16
CA ILE A 868 1.41 -14.24 -13.56
C ILE A 868 -0.04 -14.24 -14.02
N ASN A 869 -0.36 -13.58 -15.13
CA ASN A 869 -1.69 -13.60 -15.71
C ASN A 869 -1.70 -13.99 -17.19
N TRP A 870 -2.74 -14.71 -17.58
CA TRP A 870 -3.14 -14.89 -18.97
C TRP A 870 -4.26 -13.92 -19.33
N ASP A 871 -3.98 -13.02 -20.26
CA ASP A 871 -4.88 -12.01 -20.84
C ASP A 871 -6.11 -12.56 -21.62
N LEU A 872 -6.44 -13.84 -21.43
CA LEU A 872 -7.48 -14.58 -22.14
C LEU A 872 -7.33 -14.55 -23.68
N ARG A 873 -6.12 -14.30 -24.22
CA ARG A 873 -5.88 -14.28 -25.68
C ARG A 873 -4.97 -15.40 -26.12
N SER A 874 -5.28 -15.97 -27.28
CA SER A 874 -4.42 -16.98 -27.90
C SER A 874 -3.16 -16.36 -28.50
N SER A 875 -2.34 -17.19 -29.14
CA SER A 875 -1.13 -16.77 -29.84
C SER A 875 -1.48 -16.09 -31.18
N SER A 876 -0.78 -15.01 -31.50
CA SER A 876 -0.93 -14.33 -32.80
C SER A 876 -0.38 -15.22 -33.92
N LEU A 877 -1.27 -15.68 -34.80
CA LEU A 877 -0.93 -16.54 -35.94
C LEU A 877 0.10 -15.89 -36.88
N THR A 878 0.12 -14.55 -36.99
CA THR A 878 1.06 -13.83 -37.88
C THR A 878 2.48 -13.70 -37.30
N GLY A 879 2.71 -14.20 -36.09
CA GLY A 879 3.97 -14.07 -35.34
C GLY A 879 4.08 -12.72 -34.62
N GLY A 880 4.19 -12.76 -33.29
CA GLY A 880 4.23 -11.58 -32.42
C GLY A 880 2.85 -10.99 -32.11
N GLY A 881 2.66 -10.55 -30.86
CA GLY A 881 1.42 -9.93 -30.37
C GLY A 881 0.42 -10.89 -29.70
N GLN A 882 -0.81 -10.39 -29.51
CA GLN A 882 -1.95 -11.11 -28.94
C GLN A 882 -2.88 -11.62 -30.05
N GLY A 883 -3.46 -12.81 -29.87
CA GLY A 883 -4.50 -13.36 -30.73
C GLY A 883 -5.92 -12.91 -30.35
N PRO A 884 -6.96 -13.57 -30.89
CA PRO A 884 -8.34 -13.38 -30.45
C PRO A 884 -8.53 -13.71 -28.96
N LEU A 885 -9.56 -13.10 -28.37
CA LEU A 885 -10.04 -13.41 -27.02
C LEU A 885 -10.73 -14.78 -27.04
N VAL A 886 -10.43 -15.65 -26.08
CA VAL A 886 -11.02 -16.99 -26.01
C VAL A 886 -12.52 -16.94 -25.65
N PRO A 887 -13.31 -17.96 -26.05
CA PRO A 887 -14.69 -18.10 -25.59
C PRO A 887 -14.77 -18.50 -24.09
N PRO A 888 -15.93 -18.37 -23.44
CA PRO A 888 -16.21 -19.08 -22.19
C PRO A 888 -16.01 -20.59 -22.35
N GLY A 889 -15.60 -21.28 -21.29
CA GLY A 889 -15.32 -22.72 -21.31
C GLY A 889 -14.29 -23.15 -20.26
N THR A 890 -13.89 -24.43 -20.32
CA THR A 890 -12.85 -25.01 -19.45
C THR A 890 -11.49 -24.96 -20.14
N TYR A 891 -10.47 -24.60 -19.38
CA TYR A 891 -9.07 -24.47 -19.81
C TYR A 891 -8.16 -25.15 -18.78
N ARG A 892 -6.94 -25.49 -19.21
CA ARG A 892 -5.93 -26.10 -18.36
C ARG A 892 -4.59 -25.40 -18.53
N VAL A 893 -3.87 -25.20 -17.42
CA VAL A 893 -2.49 -24.70 -17.41
C VAL A 893 -1.54 -25.78 -16.90
N CYS A 894 -0.41 -25.96 -17.60
CA CYS A 894 0.69 -26.83 -17.19
C CYS A 894 1.99 -26.03 -17.19
N ALA A 895 2.86 -26.22 -16.20
CA ALA A 895 4.19 -25.59 -16.19
C ALA A 895 5.28 -26.53 -16.76
N THR A 896 6.21 -25.97 -17.53
CA THR A 896 7.44 -26.63 -17.96
C THR A 896 8.64 -25.74 -17.62
N LYS A 897 9.72 -26.31 -17.07
CA LYS A 897 11.03 -25.64 -16.96
C LYS A 897 11.86 -25.97 -18.20
N ARG A 898 12.60 -25.00 -18.72
CA ARG A 898 13.62 -25.18 -19.76
C ARG A 898 14.97 -24.70 -19.24
N VAL A 899 15.93 -25.61 -19.11
CA VAL A 899 17.26 -25.38 -18.52
C VAL A 899 18.29 -26.20 -19.31
N ARG A 900 19.34 -25.56 -19.84
CA ARG A 900 20.37 -26.24 -20.68
C ARG A 900 19.74 -27.09 -21.79
N ASP A 901 18.87 -26.48 -22.58
CA ASP A 901 18.08 -27.06 -23.69
C ASP A 901 17.06 -28.16 -23.35
N GLU A 902 17.11 -28.78 -22.17
CA GLU A 902 16.11 -29.72 -21.68
C GLU A 902 14.81 -28.98 -21.29
N GLU A 903 13.66 -29.30 -21.91
CA GLU A 903 12.33 -28.83 -21.47
C GLU A 903 11.57 -29.98 -20.78
N THR A 904 11.27 -29.83 -19.48
CA THR A 904 10.62 -30.84 -18.65
C THR A 904 9.38 -30.28 -17.94
N PRO A 905 8.25 -31.01 -17.87
CA PRO A 905 7.12 -30.67 -17.00
C PRO A 905 7.54 -30.54 -15.54
N ILE A 906 6.87 -29.65 -14.80
CA ILE A 906 7.11 -29.42 -13.37
C ILE A 906 5.81 -28.97 -12.68
N GLY A 907 5.44 -29.64 -11.59
CA GLY A 907 4.18 -29.42 -10.89
C GLY A 907 2.93 -29.90 -11.64
N ASP A 908 1.84 -30.10 -10.91
CA ASP A 908 0.58 -30.60 -11.47
C ASP A 908 -0.10 -29.61 -12.43
N PRO A 909 -0.72 -30.11 -13.53
CA PRO A 909 -1.68 -29.34 -14.30
C PRO A 909 -2.88 -28.87 -13.46
N ARG A 910 -3.35 -27.65 -13.71
CA ARG A 910 -4.57 -27.10 -13.08
C ARG A 910 -5.61 -26.73 -14.13
N GLU A 911 -6.84 -27.19 -13.91
CA GLU A 911 -8.00 -26.83 -14.73
C GLU A 911 -8.78 -25.67 -14.11
N PHE A 912 -9.37 -24.83 -14.95
CA PHE A 912 -10.15 -23.65 -14.55
C PHE A 912 -11.20 -23.29 -15.58
N ARG A 913 -12.18 -22.48 -15.17
CA ARG A 913 -13.28 -22.02 -16.02
C ARG A 913 -13.13 -20.54 -16.36
N VAL A 914 -13.59 -20.17 -17.55
CA VAL A 914 -13.73 -18.78 -18.02
C VAL A 914 -15.21 -18.51 -18.30
N VAL A 915 -15.76 -17.44 -17.73
CA VAL A 915 -17.19 -17.09 -17.81
C VAL A 915 -17.38 -15.63 -18.25
N SER A 916 -18.36 -15.34 -19.11
CA SER A 916 -18.69 -13.95 -19.48
C SER A 916 -19.48 -13.26 -18.37
N VAL A 917 -19.19 -11.98 -18.10
CA VAL A 917 -19.88 -11.21 -17.04
C VAL A 917 -20.46 -9.86 -17.47
N ILE A 918 -20.43 -9.56 -18.78
CA ILE A 918 -21.08 -8.37 -19.36
C ILE A 918 -21.79 -8.82 -20.63
N GLU A 919 -23.08 -8.50 -20.74
CA GLU A 919 -23.85 -8.67 -21.97
C GLU A 919 -23.67 -7.45 -22.88
N GLY A 920 -23.52 -7.68 -24.18
CA GLY A 920 -23.40 -6.62 -25.17
C GLY A 920 -24.76 -6.07 -25.59
N ALA A 921 -24.86 -4.76 -25.80
CA ALA A 921 -26.07 -4.11 -26.35
C ALA A 921 -26.47 -4.61 -27.75
N ILE A 922 -25.57 -5.32 -28.44
CA ILE A 922 -25.87 -6.24 -29.54
C ILE A 922 -25.42 -7.62 -29.07
N PRO A 923 -26.26 -8.66 -29.12
CA PRO A 923 -25.91 -10.02 -28.71
C PRO A 923 -24.68 -10.57 -29.44
N ASP A 924 -23.84 -11.33 -28.71
CA ASP A 924 -22.68 -12.00 -29.29
C ASP A 924 -23.09 -13.07 -30.32
N GLN A 925 -22.44 -13.11 -31.48
CA GLN A 925 -22.45 -14.29 -32.34
C GLN A 925 -21.89 -15.50 -31.58
N LYS A 926 -22.31 -16.72 -31.93
CA LYS A 926 -21.83 -17.98 -31.33
C LYS A 926 -20.30 -17.97 -31.17
N PRO A 927 -19.75 -18.09 -29.95
CA PRO A 927 -18.31 -17.87 -29.74
C PRO A 927 -17.38 -18.81 -30.52
N ALA A 928 -17.86 -20.00 -30.91
CA ALA A 928 -17.15 -20.90 -31.83
C ALA A 928 -17.04 -20.28 -33.25
N ASP A 929 -18.16 -19.93 -33.87
CA ASP A 929 -18.23 -19.29 -35.20
C ASP A 929 -17.36 -18.01 -35.28
N VAL A 930 -17.27 -17.26 -34.17
CA VAL A 930 -16.39 -16.09 -34.03
C VAL A 930 -14.91 -16.47 -34.00
N ARG A 931 -14.54 -17.44 -33.15
CA ARG A 931 -13.17 -17.97 -33.04
C ARG A 931 -12.68 -18.51 -34.38
N ASP A 932 -13.51 -19.32 -35.04
CA ASP A 932 -13.17 -20.01 -36.27
C ASP A 932 -12.96 -19.01 -37.42
N PHE A 933 -13.78 -17.96 -37.52
CA PHE A 933 -13.53 -16.88 -38.47
C PHE A 933 -12.25 -16.09 -38.14
N GLN A 934 -12.03 -15.73 -36.88
CA GLN A 934 -10.81 -15.02 -36.45
C GLN A 934 -9.54 -15.84 -36.74
N GLN A 935 -9.61 -17.17 -36.59
CA GLN A 935 -8.56 -18.12 -36.94
C GLN A 935 -8.34 -18.21 -38.46
N GLN A 936 -9.40 -18.34 -39.26
CA GLN A 936 -9.32 -18.35 -40.73
C GLN A 936 -8.73 -17.04 -41.28
N ALA A 937 -9.22 -15.89 -40.80
CA ALA A 937 -8.71 -14.57 -41.20
C ALA A 937 -7.25 -14.36 -40.75
N GLY A 938 -6.88 -14.86 -39.56
CA GLY A 938 -5.51 -14.83 -39.07
C GLY A 938 -4.56 -15.71 -39.87
N GLU A 939 -5.01 -16.90 -40.29
CA GLU A 939 -4.26 -17.78 -41.20
C GLU A 939 -4.07 -17.17 -42.60
N LEU A 940 -5.13 -16.59 -43.18
CA LEU A 940 -5.01 -15.86 -44.45
C LEU A 940 -4.02 -14.70 -44.31
N ARG A 941 -4.11 -13.91 -43.22
CA ARG A 941 -3.17 -12.82 -42.97
C ARG A 941 -1.75 -13.34 -42.78
N ARG A 942 -1.54 -14.46 -42.08
CA ARG A 942 -0.22 -15.10 -41.87
C ARG A 942 0.44 -15.44 -43.20
N VAL A 943 -0.29 -16.08 -44.12
CA VAL A 943 0.27 -16.46 -45.44
C VAL A 943 0.46 -15.26 -46.37
N VAL A 944 -0.43 -14.27 -46.34
CA VAL A 944 -0.31 -13.04 -47.13
C VAL A 944 0.89 -12.21 -46.68
N VAL A 945 1.04 -11.96 -45.37
CA VAL A 945 2.19 -11.24 -44.80
C VAL A 945 3.50 -12.03 -44.99
N GLY A 946 3.46 -13.36 -44.90
CA GLY A 946 4.61 -14.21 -45.21
C GLY A 946 5.07 -14.08 -46.66
N ALA A 947 4.13 -14.07 -47.61
CA ALA A 947 4.42 -13.81 -49.02
C ALA A 947 4.92 -12.38 -49.27
N SER A 948 4.36 -11.39 -48.57
CA SER A 948 4.78 -9.98 -48.61
C SER A 948 6.24 -9.82 -48.15
N ARG A 949 6.61 -10.42 -47.01
CA ARG A 949 8.00 -10.50 -46.53
C ARG A 949 8.94 -11.22 -47.51
N ARG A 950 8.53 -12.37 -48.06
CA ARG A 950 9.34 -13.10 -49.07
C ARG A 950 9.55 -12.27 -50.34
N LEU A 951 8.55 -11.50 -50.77
CA LEU A 951 8.62 -10.63 -51.94
C LEU A 951 9.54 -9.42 -51.72
N VAL A 952 9.50 -8.80 -50.53
CA VAL A 952 10.45 -7.74 -50.16
C VAL A 952 11.89 -8.28 -50.14
N ALA A 953 12.11 -9.47 -49.57
CA ALA A 953 13.41 -10.14 -49.64
C ALA A 953 13.85 -10.40 -51.09
N ALA A 954 12.95 -10.89 -51.96
CA ALA A 954 13.25 -11.11 -53.38
C ALA A 954 13.60 -9.82 -54.14
N LEU A 955 12.98 -8.69 -53.78
CA LEU A 955 13.34 -7.38 -54.32
C LEU A 955 14.72 -6.91 -53.85
N SER A 956 15.14 -7.25 -52.63
CA SER A 956 16.50 -7.00 -52.12
C SER A 956 17.54 -7.88 -52.82
N GLU A 957 17.29 -9.20 -52.91
CA GLU A 957 18.12 -10.15 -53.67
C GLU A 957 18.32 -9.65 -55.11
N VAL A 958 17.24 -9.24 -55.79
CA VAL A 958 17.30 -8.70 -57.16
C VAL A 958 18.05 -7.38 -57.25
N ALA A 959 18.07 -6.54 -56.20
CA ALA A 959 18.88 -5.32 -56.16
C ALA A 959 20.37 -5.62 -55.97
N GLU A 960 20.73 -6.57 -55.09
CA GLU A 960 22.11 -7.04 -54.93
C GLU A 960 22.63 -7.68 -56.23
N LEU A 961 21.87 -8.60 -56.82
CA LEU A 961 22.20 -9.25 -58.11
C LEU A 961 22.39 -8.21 -59.23
N LYS A 962 21.59 -7.14 -59.25
CA LYS A 962 21.74 -6.03 -60.21
C LYS A 962 23.06 -5.29 -60.06
N ASN A 963 23.47 -5.02 -58.82
CA ASN A 963 24.73 -4.34 -58.52
C ASN A 963 25.92 -5.26 -58.77
N ALA A 964 25.83 -6.55 -58.41
CA ALA A 964 26.87 -7.54 -58.67
C ALA A 964 27.13 -7.76 -60.17
N VAL A 965 26.09 -7.80 -61.01
CA VAL A 965 26.26 -7.81 -62.47
C VAL A 965 26.86 -6.50 -62.97
N ARG A 966 26.31 -5.35 -62.56
CA ARG A 966 26.80 -4.03 -63.01
C ARG A 966 28.28 -3.79 -62.70
N ASN A 967 28.73 -4.26 -61.54
CA ASN A 967 30.08 -4.02 -61.03
C ASN A 967 31.06 -5.16 -61.36
N SER A 968 30.63 -6.18 -62.13
CA SER A 968 31.48 -7.30 -62.54
C SER A 968 31.94 -7.14 -63.99
N SER A 969 33.23 -7.41 -64.22
CA SER A 969 33.79 -7.56 -65.57
C SER A 969 33.20 -8.72 -66.39
N ARG A 970 32.37 -9.58 -65.77
CA ARG A 970 31.65 -10.70 -66.41
C ARG A 970 30.15 -10.45 -66.58
N GLY A 971 29.64 -9.27 -66.16
CA GLY A 971 28.22 -8.93 -66.28
C GLY A 971 27.84 -8.42 -67.67
N THR A 972 26.80 -8.98 -68.28
CA THR A 972 26.32 -8.54 -69.62
C THR A 972 25.06 -7.68 -69.57
N VAL A 973 24.78 -7.00 -70.69
CA VAL A 973 23.56 -6.20 -70.86
C VAL A 973 22.30 -7.08 -70.85
N GLU A 974 22.35 -8.30 -71.40
CA GLU A 974 21.28 -9.30 -71.28
C GLU A 974 21.00 -9.65 -69.82
N MET A 975 22.04 -9.87 -69.00
CA MET A 975 21.88 -10.15 -67.58
C MET A 975 21.19 -8.97 -66.87
N LEU A 976 21.63 -7.73 -67.11
CA LEU A 976 20.99 -6.53 -66.56
C LEU A 976 19.52 -6.39 -67.02
N ASN A 977 19.21 -6.74 -68.26
CA ASN A 977 17.86 -6.72 -68.80
C ASN A 977 16.96 -7.80 -68.18
N VAL A 978 17.46 -9.02 -67.97
CA VAL A 978 16.74 -10.09 -67.26
C VAL A 978 16.48 -9.69 -65.80
N VAL A 979 17.51 -9.19 -65.10
CA VAL A 979 17.40 -8.66 -63.73
C VAL A 979 16.36 -7.54 -63.66
N ARG A 980 16.38 -6.59 -64.61
CA ARG A 980 15.43 -5.46 -64.62
C ARG A 980 14.00 -5.90 -64.94
N LYS A 981 13.80 -6.87 -65.85
CA LYS A 981 12.49 -7.42 -66.18
C LYS A 981 11.89 -8.18 -64.99
N LEU A 982 12.69 -8.93 -64.25
CA LEU A 982 12.30 -9.58 -63.01
C LEU A 982 11.99 -8.54 -61.91
N GLN A 983 12.84 -7.51 -61.75
CA GLN A 983 12.62 -6.41 -60.80
C GLN A 983 11.27 -5.72 -61.01
N LEU A 984 10.91 -5.40 -62.25
CA LEU A 984 9.62 -4.81 -62.59
C LEU A 984 8.46 -5.76 -62.27
N ALA A 985 8.53 -7.03 -62.70
CA ALA A 985 7.47 -8.00 -62.47
C ALA A 985 7.22 -8.31 -60.97
N LEU A 986 8.24 -8.15 -60.11
CA LEU A 986 8.14 -8.24 -58.65
C LEU A 986 7.55 -6.95 -58.03
N LEU A 987 7.88 -5.77 -58.57
CA LEU A 987 7.28 -4.49 -58.13
C LEU A 987 5.77 -4.46 -58.41
N ASP A 988 5.33 -4.86 -59.61
CA ASP A 988 3.89 -5.04 -59.91
C ASP A 988 3.20 -5.96 -58.90
N ALA A 989 3.86 -7.07 -58.55
CA ALA A 989 3.31 -8.08 -57.64
C ALA A 989 3.22 -7.55 -56.21
N ARG A 990 4.13 -6.66 -55.81
CA ARG A 990 4.10 -5.94 -54.52
C ARG A 990 2.94 -4.95 -54.50
N ASP A 991 2.72 -4.21 -55.59
CA ASP A 991 1.68 -3.19 -55.65
C ASP A 991 0.27 -3.83 -55.62
N GLN A 992 0.14 -5.06 -56.13
CA GLN A 992 -1.05 -5.91 -55.98
C GLN A 992 -1.20 -6.52 -54.58
N LEU A 993 -0.09 -7.01 -53.98
CA LEU A 993 -0.11 -7.74 -52.71
C LEU A 993 -0.24 -6.82 -51.49
N SER A 994 0.65 -5.83 -51.36
CA SER A 994 0.74 -4.93 -50.21
C SER A 994 0.24 -3.51 -50.51
N GLY A 995 0.40 -3.02 -51.76
CA GLY A 995 -0.25 -1.78 -52.23
C GLY A 995 0.67 -0.84 -53.04
N ASP A 996 0.06 -0.05 -53.92
CA ASP A 996 0.72 0.95 -54.79
C ASP A 996 1.47 2.01 -53.96
N THR A 997 2.80 1.92 -53.93
CA THR A 997 3.67 2.87 -53.21
C THR A 997 3.67 4.25 -53.86
N THR A 998 3.47 4.32 -55.18
CA THR A 998 3.59 5.55 -55.98
C THR A 998 2.44 6.51 -55.67
N ARG A 999 1.22 5.98 -55.57
CA ARG A 999 0.04 6.72 -55.07
C ARG A 999 0.13 7.03 -53.59
N SER A 1000 0.55 6.06 -52.77
CA SER A 1000 0.64 6.22 -51.31
C SER A 1000 1.58 7.37 -50.91
N GLN A 1001 2.76 7.48 -51.55
CA GLN A 1001 3.72 8.57 -51.33
C GLN A 1001 3.20 9.96 -51.75
N ARG A 1002 2.07 10.05 -52.47
CA ARG A 1002 1.48 11.29 -53.00
C ARG A 1002 0.11 11.59 -52.39
N ASN A 1003 -0.24 10.90 -51.30
CA ASN A 1003 -1.55 10.95 -50.63
C ASN A 1003 -2.73 10.75 -51.61
N GLN A 1004 -2.55 9.92 -52.64
CA GLN A 1004 -3.58 9.66 -53.65
C GLN A 1004 -4.39 8.41 -53.31
N THR A 1005 -5.69 8.45 -53.57
CA THR A 1005 -6.59 7.31 -53.39
C THR A 1005 -6.18 6.14 -54.29
N ARG A 1006 -6.26 4.92 -53.76
CA ARG A 1006 -5.94 3.68 -54.47
C ARG A 1006 -6.85 2.53 -54.04
N PRO A 1007 -7.03 1.49 -54.86
CA PRO A 1007 -7.70 0.26 -54.43
C PRO A 1007 -7.00 -0.37 -53.21
N PRO A 1008 -7.77 -0.94 -52.25
CA PRO A 1008 -7.21 -1.73 -51.16
C PRO A 1008 -6.54 -3.01 -51.67
N SER A 1009 -5.32 -3.26 -51.20
CA SER A 1009 -4.48 -4.41 -51.53
C SER A 1009 -4.97 -5.70 -50.86
N ILE A 1010 -4.37 -6.83 -51.24
CA ILE A 1010 -4.68 -8.14 -50.65
C ILE A 1010 -4.33 -8.14 -49.14
N GLU A 1011 -3.20 -7.55 -48.76
CA GLU A 1011 -2.74 -7.46 -47.36
C GLU A 1011 -3.61 -6.51 -46.52
N GLU A 1012 -4.11 -5.42 -47.11
CA GLU A 1012 -5.05 -4.52 -46.44
C GLU A 1012 -6.40 -5.20 -46.19
N ARG A 1013 -6.97 -5.89 -47.19
CA ARG A 1013 -8.26 -6.59 -47.06
C ARG A 1013 -8.18 -7.74 -46.05
N ALA A 1014 -7.11 -8.53 -46.08
CA ALA A 1014 -6.84 -9.54 -45.06
C ALA A 1014 -6.68 -8.92 -43.66
N SER A 1015 -6.09 -7.72 -43.56
CA SER A 1015 -5.94 -6.99 -42.30
C SER A 1015 -7.26 -6.41 -41.80
N VAL A 1016 -8.15 -5.92 -42.68
CA VAL A 1016 -9.51 -5.49 -42.32
C VAL A 1016 -10.34 -6.66 -41.77
N ALA A 1017 -10.35 -7.79 -42.47
CA ALA A 1017 -11.06 -8.99 -42.00
C ALA A 1017 -10.55 -9.48 -40.63
N TYR A 1018 -9.23 -9.50 -40.44
CA TYR A 1018 -8.61 -9.95 -39.19
C TYR A 1018 -8.81 -8.95 -38.06
N PHE A 1019 -8.23 -7.75 -38.15
CA PHE A 1019 -8.22 -6.77 -37.05
C PHE A 1019 -9.60 -6.21 -36.73
N GLY A 1020 -10.50 -6.09 -37.72
CA GLY A 1020 -11.89 -5.70 -37.51
C GLY A 1020 -12.69 -6.68 -36.64
N SER A 1021 -12.31 -7.96 -36.63
CA SER A 1021 -12.91 -8.97 -35.73
C SER A 1021 -12.13 -9.24 -34.44
N LEU A 1022 -10.83 -8.94 -34.38
CA LEU A 1022 -9.90 -9.45 -33.35
C LEU A 1022 -10.17 -8.98 -31.91
N GLN A 1023 -10.82 -7.82 -31.76
CA GLN A 1023 -11.08 -7.19 -30.46
C GLN A 1023 -12.56 -7.18 -30.05
N SER A 1024 -13.47 -7.63 -30.92
CA SER A 1024 -14.91 -7.70 -30.63
C SER A 1024 -15.33 -9.09 -30.14
N THR A 1025 -16.32 -9.12 -29.26
CA THR A 1025 -17.04 -10.34 -28.87
C THR A 1025 -18.22 -10.64 -29.82
N GLN A 1026 -18.81 -9.60 -30.42
CA GLN A 1026 -19.99 -9.65 -31.30
C GLN A 1026 -19.78 -10.43 -32.60
N GLY A 1027 -18.53 -10.78 -32.92
CA GLY A 1027 -18.16 -11.55 -34.10
C GLY A 1027 -17.92 -10.71 -35.36
N PRO A 1028 -17.69 -11.37 -36.50
CA PRO A 1028 -17.42 -10.71 -37.76
C PRO A 1028 -18.69 -10.17 -38.43
N THR A 1029 -18.59 -8.98 -39.02
CA THR A 1029 -19.62 -8.40 -39.89
C THR A 1029 -19.64 -9.10 -41.26
N GLN A 1030 -20.70 -8.92 -42.03
CA GLN A 1030 -20.75 -9.35 -43.44
C GLN A 1030 -19.58 -8.75 -44.25
N THR A 1031 -19.22 -7.49 -43.98
CA THR A 1031 -18.06 -6.81 -44.58
C THR A 1031 -16.74 -7.53 -44.27
N HIS A 1032 -16.53 -8.01 -43.04
CA HIS A 1032 -15.32 -8.78 -42.71
C HIS A 1032 -15.25 -10.10 -43.50
N ARG A 1033 -16.38 -10.79 -43.63
CA ARG A 1033 -16.49 -12.05 -44.42
C ARG A 1033 -16.19 -11.80 -45.91
N GLN A 1034 -16.77 -10.76 -46.50
CA GLN A 1034 -16.48 -10.33 -47.88
C GLN A 1034 -15.01 -9.93 -48.10
N GLN A 1035 -14.38 -9.18 -47.17
CA GLN A 1035 -12.96 -8.83 -47.33
C GLN A 1035 -12.04 -10.04 -47.19
N TYR A 1036 -12.40 -11.03 -46.38
CA TYR A 1036 -11.70 -12.32 -46.31
C TYR A 1036 -11.80 -13.09 -47.63
N GLU A 1037 -12.98 -13.19 -48.23
CA GLU A 1037 -13.21 -13.85 -49.52
C GLU A 1037 -12.37 -13.21 -50.65
N ILE A 1038 -12.49 -11.88 -50.82
CA ILE A 1038 -11.76 -11.12 -51.85
C ILE A 1038 -10.23 -11.26 -51.65
N ALA A 1039 -9.75 -11.20 -50.40
CA ALA A 1039 -8.32 -11.38 -50.10
C ALA A 1039 -7.86 -12.84 -50.33
N SER A 1040 -8.71 -13.82 -50.05
CA SER A 1040 -8.42 -15.25 -50.26
C SER A 1040 -8.32 -15.61 -51.75
N ASP A 1041 -9.25 -15.11 -52.56
CA ASP A 1041 -9.23 -15.25 -54.02
C ASP A 1041 -8.02 -14.54 -54.64
N GLY A 1042 -7.81 -13.27 -54.29
CA GLY A 1042 -6.67 -12.48 -54.73
C GLY A 1042 -5.34 -13.14 -54.34
N TYR A 1043 -5.23 -13.67 -53.12
CA TYR A 1043 -4.04 -14.38 -52.68
C TYR A 1043 -3.82 -15.69 -53.47
N ARG A 1044 -4.87 -16.46 -53.73
CA ARG A 1044 -4.80 -17.68 -54.56
C ARG A 1044 -4.36 -17.39 -56.00
N GLN A 1045 -4.65 -16.21 -56.53
CA GLN A 1045 -4.13 -15.75 -57.83
C GLN A 1045 -2.66 -15.29 -57.74
N ILE A 1046 -2.34 -14.31 -56.88
CA ILE A 1046 -0.98 -13.72 -56.81
C ILE A 1046 0.08 -14.75 -56.40
N ARG A 1047 -0.27 -15.74 -55.55
CA ARG A 1047 0.63 -16.83 -55.15
C ARG A 1047 1.17 -17.63 -56.35
N LYS A 1048 0.39 -17.80 -57.43
CA LYS A 1048 0.85 -18.43 -58.68
C LYS A 1048 1.90 -17.57 -59.40
N ARG A 1049 1.70 -16.24 -59.43
CA ARG A 1049 2.67 -15.27 -59.97
C ARG A 1049 3.96 -15.26 -59.14
N LEU A 1050 3.85 -15.24 -57.81
CA LEU A 1050 5.01 -15.25 -56.90
C LEU A 1050 5.84 -16.53 -57.04
N LYS A 1051 5.22 -17.71 -57.05
CA LYS A 1051 5.93 -18.99 -57.31
C LYS A 1051 6.73 -18.97 -58.61
N LYS A 1052 6.16 -18.38 -59.67
CA LYS A 1052 6.85 -18.24 -60.96
C LYS A 1052 8.05 -17.29 -60.86
N LEU A 1053 7.86 -16.10 -60.28
CA LEU A 1053 8.90 -15.07 -60.24
C LEU A 1053 10.03 -15.40 -59.25
N ILE A 1054 9.70 -15.96 -58.08
CA ILE A 1054 10.64 -16.18 -56.98
C ILE A 1054 11.19 -17.61 -57.04
N ASP A 1055 10.35 -18.63 -56.83
CA ASP A 1055 10.79 -20.03 -56.70
C ASP A 1055 11.40 -20.61 -58.00
N ARG A 1056 11.28 -19.90 -59.13
CA ARG A 1056 11.75 -20.35 -60.46
C ARG A 1056 12.57 -19.30 -61.22
N ASP A 1057 12.01 -18.13 -61.50
CA ASP A 1057 12.66 -17.16 -62.41
C ASP A 1057 13.87 -16.47 -61.73
N LEU A 1058 13.78 -16.13 -60.44
CA LEU A 1058 14.91 -15.67 -59.61
C LEU A 1058 15.94 -16.78 -59.37
N GLU A 1059 15.51 -18.01 -59.03
CA GLU A 1059 16.43 -19.13 -58.84
C GLU A 1059 17.17 -19.54 -60.12
N LYS A 1060 16.53 -19.44 -61.29
CA LYS A 1060 17.23 -19.60 -62.57
C LYS A 1060 18.28 -18.50 -62.76
N LEU A 1061 17.93 -17.24 -62.48
CA LEU A 1061 18.83 -16.11 -62.61
C LEU A 1061 20.08 -16.24 -61.72
N LYS A 1062 19.91 -16.66 -60.45
CA LYS A 1062 21.03 -16.99 -59.54
C LYS A 1062 21.99 -18.01 -60.13
N ARG A 1063 21.47 -19.15 -60.63
CA ARG A 1063 22.28 -20.21 -61.25
C ARG A 1063 23.06 -19.71 -62.47
N THR A 1064 22.45 -18.87 -63.31
CA THR A 1064 23.14 -18.26 -64.45
C THR A 1064 24.25 -17.29 -64.00
N MET A 1065 24.06 -16.58 -62.88
CA MET A 1065 25.11 -15.74 -62.28
C MET A 1065 26.23 -16.54 -61.61
N ASP A 1066 25.92 -17.69 -61.01
CA ASP A 1066 26.92 -18.65 -60.51
C ASP A 1066 27.77 -19.18 -61.66
N GLN A 1067 27.13 -19.65 -62.74
CA GLN A 1067 27.80 -20.16 -63.95
C GLN A 1067 28.66 -19.10 -64.67
N ALA A 1068 28.25 -17.83 -64.65
CA ALA A 1068 29.03 -16.73 -65.21
C ALA A 1068 30.16 -16.23 -64.28
N GLY A 1069 30.23 -16.69 -63.03
CA GLY A 1069 31.20 -16.19 -62.05
C GLY A 1069 30.97 -14.73 -61.64
N ILE A 1070 29.71 -14.29 -61.58
CA ILE A 1070 29.33 -12.98 -61.02
C ILE A 1070 29.59 -13.02 -59.50
N PRO A 1071 30.19 -11.98 -58.89
CA PRO A 1071 30.45 -11.90 -57.45
C PRO A 1071 29.26 -12.29 -56.59
N TRP A 1072 29.51 -13.00 -55.49
CA TRP A 1072 28.48 -13.57 -54.64
C TRP A 1072 27.58 -12.50 -53.99
N THR A 1073 26.31 -12.85 -53.77
CA THR A 1073 25.29 -12.01 -53.13
C THR A 1073 24.45 -12.86 -52.19
N SER A 1074 23.69 -12.23 -51.29
CA SER A 1074 22.81 -12.97 -50.39
C SER A 1074 21.80 -13.84 -51.16
N GLY A 1075 21.40 -14.96 -50.55
CA GLY A 1075 20.46 -15.91 -51.14
C GLY A 1075 21.00 -16.79 -52.28
N ARG A 1076 22.27 -16.69 -52.67
CA ARG A 1076 22.96 -17.67 -53.54
C ARG A 1076 23.56 -18.81 -52.70
N LYS A 1077 23.93 -19.93 -53.34
CA LYS A 1077 24.62 -21.04 -52.66
C LYS A 1077 25.93 -20.57 -52.02
N VAL A 1078 26.38 -21.24 -50.96
CA VAL A 1078 27.71 -20.99 -50.36
C VAL A 1078 28.79 -21.10 -51.46
N PRO A 1079 29.72 -20.14 -51.57
CA PRO A 1079 30.81 -20.23 -52.53
C PRO A 1079 31.66 -21.49 -52.29
N ALA A 1080 31.91 -22.25 -53.34
CA ALA A 1080 32.97 -23.25 -53.36
C ALA A 1080 34.29 -22.58 -53.81
N LEU A 1081 35.42 -23.15 -53.39
CA LEU A 1081 36.67 -22.95 -54.12
C LEU A 1081 36.53 -23.62 -55.50
N PRO A 1082 37.20 -23.10 -56.55
CA PRO A 1082 37.43 -23.89 -57.76
C PRO A 1082 38.22 -25.15 -57.43
N GLU A 1083 37.83 -26.28 -58.02
CA GLU A 1083 38.66 -27.48 -58.15
C GLU A 1083 39.64 -27.32 -59.33
#